data_AF-A0A5L4NN14-F1
#
_entry.id   AF-A0A5L4NN14-F1
#
_cell.length_a   1.000
_cell.length_b   1.000
_cell.length_c   1.000
_cell.angle_alpha   90.00
_cell.angle_beta   90.00
_cell.angle_gamma   90.00
#
_symmetry.space_group_name_H-M   'P 1'
#
loop_
_entity.id
_entity.type
_entity.pdbx_description
1 polymer ?
#
loop_
_entity_poly.entity_id
_entity_poly.type
_entity_poly.pdbx_seq_one_letter_code
_entity_poly.pdbx_strand_id
1 'polypeptide(L)'
;MKLSYYTSKVLMGVSISALLSGAALAQEITINGYDGSMKKHFETNDGRNFNLKTDYTNGDLTIDLFHADLANDIVNDEYKDLSRVNINLNSNNLSFKNTSEGASYVTNYTINAKKTEATDVIFQSLDGKSIVNGDFSIKGSSNPAEGILDDIKSSAILIADGHGLQGSLEVNGNFTADKSTLFTIGGNKSQNHIQVNGKANITNSNFSIGTTSFGNLALNNYVFMSASEGFNEDITSSNKASANISKNFENIVGMSSKDLGLDYEIVRAIDVKDFVDYELSTKDNKLLISGGANENVLNNKKVLESDKKYLELIKTDLEDAKDDEGANKEKFDEAIAKIDEQIKQIQDMINNVGNGEISNDDYIKSDSSVSASNKDFVSKILDGLKIGGDLNAIGSIKFDKVGEQVANDIKDSAKSISNVNQASSGINSTINVSNDVSIGSRVAMLNNPYGNYATKLSQIRFATNDYRGNYVDNYNNSIWGNVIGGANIIDGDSGALYGATIGMDRKVNDDVIIGAYFTYANAEIKDNLLTQKSDNFQFGAYSNIHISPKVEVNVKAYAQISPTDQDIVNRGFNTTNSADFNRKFLGLSANMGYIFDFSNNTLFIKPFAGANYYYAHTPSYKENGIAGKDVNSASNNSISLELGAEFRKYMSETSYLFITPKIEQYVMNNGDDYVASLNGVALPSVKSDDKKKTYGQIIIGGNVNINEQFSLNAGIGAKQILAGKTDGKNETYVSGQVGFKYKF
;
A
#
# COMPACT_ATOMS: atom_id res chain seq x y z
N MET A 1 29.61 -94.72 -64.81
CA MET A 1 28.24 -94.35 -64.37
C MET A 1 28.27 -92.85 -64.12
N LYS A 2 27.52 -91.97 -64.81
CA LYS A 2 26.04 -91.89 -64.97
C LYS A 2 25.34 -91.92 -63.59
N LEU A 3 24.51 -90.96 -63.18
CA LEU A 3 24.02 -89.73 -63.81
C LEU A 3 23.42 -88.82 -62.69
N SER A 4 23.46 -87.49 -62.84
CA SER A 4 22.36 -86.48 -62.67
C SER A 4 21.29 -86.60 -61.55
N TYR A 5 20.64 -85.54 -61.05
CA TYR A 5 20.60 -84.10 -61.40
C TYR A 5 19.87 -83.34 -60.25
N TYR A 6 20.30 -82.10 -59.94
CA TYR A 6 19.50 -80.89 -59.64
C TYR A 6 18.44 -81.00 -58.51
N THR A 7 18.41 -80.12 -57.51
CA THR A 7 18.35 -78.64 -57.58
C THR A 7 18.81 -78.10 -56.21
N SER A 8 19.42 -76.93 -56.01
CA SER A 8 19.52 -75.71 -56.83
C SER A 8 20.92 -75.05 -56.79
N LYS A 9 21.06 -73.92 -57.49
CA LYS A 9 22.11 -72.91 -57.30
C LYS A 9 21.56 -71.52 -57.69
N VAL A 10 21.27 -70.68 -56.69
CA VAL A 10 21.51 -69.22 -56.76
C VAL A 10 21.87 -68.76 -55.35
N LEU A 11 23.16 -68.69 -55.05
CA LEU A 11 23.67 -67.90 -53.92
C LEU A 11 24.44 -66.73 -54.54
N MET A 12 23.76 -65.63 -54.80
CA MET A 12 24.40 -64.39 -55.23
C MET A 12 25.03 -63.73 -54.01
N GLY A 13 26.31 -63.39 -54.09
CA GLY A 13 26.95 -62.56 -53.09
C GLY A 13 26.47 -61.12 -53.23
N VAL A 14 25.99 -60.53 -52.13
CA VAL A 14 25.77 -59.09 -51.99
C VAL A 14 26.23 -58.68 -50.58
N SER A 15 27.37 -57.97 -50.55
CA SER A 15 27.89 -57.07 -49.50
C SER A 15 27.54 -57.26 -48.01
N ILE A 16 28.58 -57.24 -47.17
CA ILE A 16 28.52 -56.96 -45.71
C ILE A 16 28.22 -55.46 -45.50
N SER A 17 27.06 -55.00 -45.97
CA SER A 17 26.64 -53.59 -45.97
C SER A 17 25.14 -53.41 -45.73
N ALA A 18 24.41 -54.50 -45.44
CA ALA A 18 22.97 -54.52 -45.22
C ALA A 18 22.56 -55.00 -43.81
N LEU A 19 23.47 -54.91 -42.83
CA LEU A 19 23.23 -55.27 -41.42
C LEU A 19 23.13 -54.05 -40.48
N LEU A 20 23.13 -52.82 -41.02
CA LEU A 20 22.97 -51.57 -40.28
C LEU A 20 21.57 -50.94 -40.44
N SER A 21 20.55 -51.79 -40.53
CA SER A 21 19.16 -51.41 -40.25
C SER A 21 18.68 -52.10 -38.97
N GLY A 22 19.49 -52.01 -37.91
CA GLY A 22 18.98 -52.24 -36.57
C GLY A 22 17.97 -51.15 -36.26
N ALA A 23 16.74 -51.51 -35.89
CA ALA A 23 15.90 -50.58 -35.16
C ALA A 23 16.69 -50.14 -33.92
N ALA A 24 16.89 -48.84 -33.74
CA ALA A 24 17.50 -48.33 -32.52
C ALA A 24 16.59 -48.75 -31.36
N LEU A 25 17.04 -49.73 -30.58
CA LEU A 25 16.34 -50.14 -29.36
C LEU A 25 16.32 -48.92 -28.44
N ALA A 26 15.14 -48.59 -27.91
CA ALA A 26 15.02 -47.53 -26.92
C ALA A 26 15.96 -47.84 -25.75
N GLN A 27 16.83 -46.88 -25.43
CA GLN A 27 17.77 -47.00 -24.34
C GLN A 27 17.06 -46.69 -23.04
N GLU A 28 17.37 -47.42 -21.97
CA GLU A 28 16.78 -47.20 -20.65
C GLU A 28 17.92 -46.96 -19.65
N ILE A 29 17.81 -45.89 -18.86
CA ILE A 29 18.72 -45.55 -17.77
C ILE A 29 17.92 -45.31 -16.49
N THR A 30 18.52 -45.65 -15.35
CA THR A 30 17.93 -45.41 -14.02
C THR A 30 18.74 -44.38 -13.27
N ILE A 31 18.08 -43.39 -12.68
CA ILE A 31 18.67 -42.38 -11.83
C ILE A 31 18.05 -42.50 -10.44
N ASN A 32 18.90 -42.82 -9.48
CA ASN A 32 18.57 -42.98 -8.06
C ASN A 32 19.28 -41.86 -7.30
N GLY A 33 18.52 -41.05 -6.55
CA GLY A 33 19.06 -39.89 -5.82
C GLY A 33 20.13 -40.25 -4.78
N TYR A 34 20.13 -41.49 -4.29
CA TYR A 34 20.99 -41.94 -3.19
C TYR A 34 22.34 -42.56 -3.63
N ASP A 35 22.53 -42.91 -4.91
CA ASP A 35 23.74 -43.66 -5.38
C ASP A 35 24.67 -42.84 -6.29
N GLY A 36 24.33 -41.59 -6.59
CA GLY A 36 25.10 -40.73 -7.50
C GLY A 36 25.10 -41.18 -8.97
N SER A 37 24.18 -42.08 -9.36
CA SER A 37 24.00 -42.58 -10.74
C SER A 37 23.92 -41.47 -11.79
N MET A 38 23.36 -40.30 -11.47
CA MET A 38 23.32 -39.17 -12.40
C MET A 38 24.71 -38.83 -12.98
N LYS A 39 25.80 -38.91 -12.20
CA LYS A 39 27.18 -38.64 -12.66
C LYS A 39 27.68 -39.66 -13.72
N LYS A 40 27.03 -40.83 -13.82
CA LYS A 40 27.29 -41.83 -14.87
C LYS A 40 26.71 -41.34 -16.21
N HIS A 41 25.54 -40.70 -16.21
CA HIS A 41 24.76 -40.35 -17.40
C HIS A 41 24.90 -38.88 -17.86
N PHE A 42 25.20 -37.97 -16.94
CA PHE A 42 25.33 -36.53 -17.19
C PHE A 42 26.75 -36.01 -16.89
N GLU A 43 27.12 -34.91 -17.53
CA GLU A 43 28.40 -34.21 -17.38
C GLU A 43 28.22 -32.70 -17.20
N THR A 44 29.10 -32.07 -16.42
CA THR A 44 29.08 -30.62 -16.17
C THR A 44 30.49 -30.05 -16.24
N ASN A 45 30.61 -28.80 -16.70
CA ASN A 45 31.88 -28.06 -16.80
C ASN A 45 31.97 -26.90 -15.79
N ASP A 46 30.84 -26.47 -15.24
CA ASP A 46 30.71 -25.32 -14.33
C ASP A 46 30.15 -25.70 -12.95
N GLY A 47 29.72 -26.95 -12.76
CA GLY A 47 29.11 -27.43 -11.53
C GLY A 47 27.64 -27.05 -11.37
N ARG A 48 27.01 -26.40 -12.36
CA ARG A 48 25.61 -25.94 -12.33
C ARG A 48 24.77 -26.50 -13.47
N ASN A 49 25.34 -26.58 -14.68
CA ASN A 49 24.68 -27.05 -15.89
C ASN A 49 25.11 -28.50 -16.21
N PHE A 50 24.15 -29.43 -16.15
CA PHE A 50 24.35 -30.86 -16.37
C PHE A 50 23.81 -31.28 -17.73
N ASN A 51 24.68 -31.71 -18.63
CA ASN A 51 24.35 -32.10 -20.00
C ASN A 51 24.30 -33.63 -20.10
N LEU A 52 23.31 -34.18 -20.79
CA LEU A 52 23.27 -35.61 -21.10
C LEU A 52 24.48 -36.00 -21.97
N LYS A 53 25.22 -37.03 -21.57
CA LYS A 53 26.40 -37.50 -22.33
C LYS A 53 25.99 -38.03 -23.71
N THR A 54 26.85 -37.82 -24.70
CA THR A 54 26.63 -38.19 -26.11
C THR A 54 26.38 -39.69 -26.34
N ASP A 55 26.86 -40.55 -25.44
CA ASP A 55 26.57 -42.00 -25.47
C ASP A 55 25.06 -42.31 -25.42
N TYR A 56 24.24 -41.40 -24.87
CA TYR A 56 22.80 -41.57 -24.68
C TYR A 56 21.93 -40.83 -25.72
N THR A 57 22.52 -40.24 -26.76
CA THR A 57 21.80 -39.36 -27.72
C THR A 57 21.44 -40.03 -29.05
N ASN A 58 21.83 -41.30 -29.26
CA ASN A 58 21.79 -41.99 -30.56
C ASN A 58 20.43 -42.65 -30.90
N GLY A 59 19.45 -42.59 -30.01
CA GLY A 59 18.11 -43.19 -30.20
C GLY A 59 17.10 -42.63 -29.21
N ASP A 60 15.93 -43.27 -29.14
CA ASP A 60 14.92 -42.98 -28.11
C ASP A 60 15.46 -43.34 -26.71
N LEU A 61 15.18 -42.51 -25.71
CA LEU A 61 15.69 -42.65 -24.35
C LEU A 61 14.56 -42.67 -23.32
N THR A 62 14.64 -43.60 -22.38
CA THR A 62 13.82 -43.65 -21.17
C THR A 62 14.71 -43.40 -19.95
N ILE A 63 14.28 -42.50 -19.08
CA ILE A 63 14.91 -42.15 -17.81
C ILE A 63 13.93 -42.52 -16.68
N ASP A 64 14.23 -43.62 -15.99
CA ASP A 64 13.51 -44.06 -14.81
C ASP A 64 14.13 -43.37 -13.57
N LEU A 65 13.34 -42.53 -12.89
CA LEU A 65 13.73 -41.81 -11.68
C LEU A 65 13.30 -42.58 -10.43
N PHE A 66 14.14 -42.63 -9.41
CA PHE A 66 13.85 -43.27 -8.12
C PHE A 66 14.30 -42.35 -6.99
N HIS A 67 13.34 -41.69 -6.33
CA HIS A 67 13.58 -40.66 -5.29
C HIS A 67 14.68 -39.68 -5.71
N ALA A 68 14.57 -39.17 -6.94
CA ALA A 68 15.60 -38.34 -7.55
C ALA A 68 15.07 -36.95 -7.90
N ASP A 69 15.84 -35.91 -7.58
CA ASP A 69 15.71 -34.57 -8.16
C ASP A 69 16.86 -34.33 -9.15
N LEU A 70 16.51 -34.42 -10.44
CA LEU A 70 17.48 -34.35 -11.52
C LEU A 70 18.13 -32.96 -11.59
N ALA A 71 19.47 -32.95 -11.50
CA ALA A 71 20.38 -31.83 -11.26
C ALA A 71 20.64 -31.51 -9.77
N ASN A 72 19.61 -31.38 -8.93
CA ASN A 72 19.78 -31.00 -7.53
C ASN A 72 20.46 -32.07 -6.64
N ASP A 73 20.22 -33.37 -6.85
CA ASP A 73 20.79 -34.44 -5.99
C ASP A 73 22.33 -34.53 -5.97
N ILE A 74 23.00 -33.93 -6.97
CA ILE A 74 24.45 -34.08 -7.16
C ILE A 74 25.21 -32.75 -7.24
N VAL A 75 24.49 -31.64 -7.14
CA VAL A 75 25.06 -30.29 -7.19
C VAL A 75 25.66 -29.91 -5.83
N ASN A 76 26.57 -28.94 -5.82
CA ASN A 76 27.02 -28.33 -4.56
C ASN A 76 25.91 -27.40 -4.03
N ASP A 77 25.79 -27.26 -2.70
CA ASP A 77 24.72 -26.48 -2.07
C ASP A 77 24.60 -25.03 -2.58
N GLU A 78 25.71 -24.40 -3.00
CA GLU A 78 25.75 -23.08 -3.65
C GLU A 78 24.81 -22.96 -4.89
N TYR A 79 24.59 -24.06 -5.60
CA TYR A 79 23.78 -24.12 -6.81
C TYR A 79 22.54 -25.01 -6.67
N LYS A 80 22.15 -25.39 -5.45
CA LYS A 80 20.84 -26.03 -5.22
C LYS A 80 19.73 -25.08 -5.69
N ASP A 81 18.72 -25.62 -6.37
CA ASP A 81 17.60 -24.93 -7.03
C ASP A 81 17.97 -23.96 -8.17
N LEU A 82 19.27 -23.65 -8.32
CA LEU A 82 19.89 -22.94 -9.46
C LEU A 82 20.48 -23.90 -10.51
N SER A 83 20.53 -25.20 -10.20
CA SER A 83 21.07 -26.24 -11.07
C SER A 83 20.15 -26.46 -12.28
N ARG A 84 20.71 -26.85 -13.43
CA ARG A 84 19.97 -27.02 -14.70
C ARG A 84 20.35 -28.30 -15.42
N VAL A 85 19.36 -29.02 -15.94
CA VAL A 85 19.57 -30.20 -16.80
C VAL A 85 19.32 -29.89 -18.27
N ASN A 86 20.24 -30.28 -19.14
CA ASN A 86 20.15 -30.12 -20.59
C ASN A 86 20.16 -31.49 -21.26
N ILE A 87 19.09 -31.83 -21.98
CA ILE A 87 18.93 -33.08 -22.72
C ILE A 87 18.76 -32.74 -24.20
N ASN A 88 19.57 -33.37 -25.07
CA ASN A 88 19.43 -33.23 -26.51
C ASN A 88 19.46 -34.59 -27.21
N LEU A 89 18.29 -35.03 -27.67
CA LEU A 89 18.08 -36.24 -28.45
C LEU A 89 17.76 -35.95 -29.93
N ASN A 90 17.86 -34.68 -30.35
CA ASN A 90 17.48 -34.20 -31.67
C ASN A 90 16.06 -34.65 -32.07
N SER A 91 15.95 -35.57 -33.03
CA SER A 91 14.69 -36.09 -33.58
C SER A 91 14.17 -37.39 -32.93
N ASN A 92 14.80 -37.85 -31.86
CA ASN A 92 14.36 -39.04 -31.09
C ASN A 92 13.42 -38.64 -29.95
N ASN A 93 12.75 -39.62 -29.34
CA ASN A 93 11.81 -39.42 -28.24
C ASN A 93 12.47 -39.57 -26.86
N LEU A 94 11.99 -38.81 -25.86
CA LEU A 94 12.36 -38.89 -24.45
C LEU A 94 11.17 -39.37 -23.62
N SER A 95 11.39 -40.26 -22.68
CA SER A 95 10.40 -40.69 -21.68
C SER A 95 10.99 -40.58 -20.27
N PHE A 96 10.25 -39.98 -19.34
CA PHE A 96 10.54 -40.04 -17.91
C PHE A 96 9.52 -40.90 -17.19
N LYS A 97 9.95 -41.70 -16.21
CA LYS A 97 9.04 -42.43 -15.33
C LYS A 97 9.50 -42.32 -13.89
N ASN A 98 8.60 -41.97 -12.98
CA ASN A 98 8.86 -42.14 -11.55
C ASN A 98 8.63 -43.61 -11.18
N THR A 99 9.66 -44.26 -10.65
CA THR A 99 9.68 -45.66 -10.18
C THR A 99 9.64 -45.78 -8.66
N SER A 100 9.81 -44.69 -7.93
CA SER A 100 9.67 -44.60 -6.47
C SER A 100 8.21 -44.57 -5.98
N GLU A 101 8.03 -44.68 -4.67
CA GLU A 101 6.71 -44.52 -4.01
C GLU A 101 6.38 -43.04 -3.75
N GLY A 102 7.39 -42.20 -3.52
CA GLY A 102 7.27 -40.74 -3.41
C GLY A 102 7.46 -40.00 -4.73
N ALA A 103 7.56 -38.67 -4.65
CA ALA A 103 7.85 -37.80 -5.79
C ALA A 103 9.24 -38.05 -6.40
N SER A 104 9.42 -37.55 -7.63
CA SER A 104 10.71 -37.42 -8.31
C SER A 104 10.63 -36.21 -9.24
N TYR A 105 11.72 -35.45 -9.30
CA TYR A 105 11.74 -34.10 -9.82
C TYR A 105 12.70 -33.96 -11.01
N VAL A 106 12.39 -33.00 -11.88
CA VAL A 106 13.29 -32.51 -12.92
C VAL A 106 13.39 -31.01 -12.77
N THR A 107 14.52 -30.54 -12.23
CA THR A 107 14.75 -29.13 -11.89
C THR A 107 15.43 -28.38 -13.04
N ASN A 108 14.85 -27.21 -13.38
CA ASN A 108 15.25 -26.26 -14.41
C ASN A 108 15.81 -26.92 -15.69
N TYR A 109 14.99 -27.10 -16.72
CA TYR A 109 15.33 -28.00 -17.81
C TYR A 109 15.38 -27.33 -19.19
N THR A 110 16.29 -27.82 -20.03
CA THR A 110 16.34 -27.54 -21.47
C THR A 110 16.29 -28.87 -22.22
N ILE A 111 15.13 -29.23 -22.76
CA ILE A 111 14.92 -30.51 -23.45
C ILE A 111 14.77 -30.26 -24.94
N ASN A 112 15.52 -31.01 -25.75
CA ASN A 112 15.42 -31.01 -27.21
C ASN A 112 15.18 -32.46 -27.66
N ALA A 113 13.94 -32.75 -28.04
CA ALA A 113 13.50 -34.06 -28.49
C ALA A 113 12.39 -33.89 -29.54
N LYS A 114 12.04 -34.96 -30.27
CA LYS A 114 10.82 -34.93 -31.09
C LYS A 114 9.57 -34.87 -30.21
N LYS A 115 9.57 -35.68 -29.15
CA LYS A 115 8.51 -35.80 -28.16
C LYS A 115 9.13 -36.11 -26.80
N THR A 116 8.57 -35.52 -25.75
CA THR A 116 8.90 -35.82 -24.35
C THR A 116 7.64 -36.28 -23.64
N GLU A 117 7.67 -37.47 -23.03
CA GLU A 117 6.58 -38.01 -22.22
C GLU A 117 7.05 -38.19 -20.77
N ALA A 118 6.16 -38.00 -19.81
CA ALA A 118 6.44 -38.26 -18.41
C ALA A 118 5.25 -38.88 -17.67
N THR A 119 5.53 -39.86 -16.82
CA THR A 119 4.54 -40.48 -15.93
C THR A 119 4.97 -40.34 -14.48
N ASP A 120 4.12 -39.70 -13.67
CA ASP A 120 4.30 -39.45 -12.23
C ASP A 120 5.57 -38.67 -11.84
N VAL A 121 6.04 -37.79 -12.74
CA VAL A 121 7.22 -36.91 -12.51
C VAL A 121 6.79 -35.44 -12.38
N ILE A 122 7.43 -34.73 -11.46
CA ILE A 122 7.26 -33.29 -11.22
C ILE A 122 8.36 -32.53 -11.98
N PHE A 123 7.98 -31.56 -12.79
CA PHE A 123 8.91 -30.70 -13.51
C PHE A 123 8.90 -29.31 -12.88
N GLN A 124 10.02 -28.87 -12.29
CA GLN A 124 10.10 -27.61 -11.56
C GLN A 124 10.99 -26.57 -12.23
N SER A 125 10.50 -25.33 -12.28
CA SER A 125 11.20 -24.17 -12.83
C SER A 125 11.28 -23.09 -11.75
N LEU A 126 12.47 -22.99 -11.14
CA LEU A 126 12.79 -22.17 -9.98
C LEU A 126 13.81 -21.06 -10.35
N ASP A 127 14.68 -21.33 -11.32
CA ASP A 127 15.75 -20.44 -11.81
C ASP A 127 15.51 -20.06 -13.28
N GLY A 128 14.53 -19.17 -13.47
CA GLY A 128 14.18 -18.62 -14.78
C GLY A 128 13.37 -19.55 -15.69
N LYS A 129 13.66 -19.49 -16.99
CA LYS A 129 12.88 -20.21 -18.03
C LYS A 129 13.38 -21.65 -18.24
N SER A 130 12.50 -22.62 -18.08
CA SER A 130 12.64 -23.98 -18.62
C SER A 130 12.07 -24.06 -20.04
N ILE A 131 12.65 -24.90 -20.89
CA ILE A 131 12.31 -25.01 -22.31
C ILE A 131 12.17 -26.48 -22.70
N VAL A 132 11.08 -26.83 -23.38
CA VAL A 132 10.92 -28.10 -24.09
C VAL A 132 10.72 -27.81 -25.57
N ASN A 133 11.69 -28.19 -26.39
CA ASN A 133 11.57 -28.19 -27.85
C ASN A 133 11.09 -29.57 -28.29
N GLY A 134 9.91 -29.64 -28.92
CA GLY A 134 9.17 -30.87 -29.20
C GLY A 134 7.79 -30.91 -28.53
N ASP A 135 6.98 -31.92 -28.87
CA ASP A 135 5.71 -32.18 -28.16
C ASP A 135 5.99 -32.63 -26.72
N PHE A 136 5.28 -32.09 -25.72
CA PHE A 136 5.47 -32.42 -24.31
C PHE A 136 4.17 -32.98 -23.71
N SER A 137 4.25 -34.15 -23.07
CA SER A 137 3.11 -34.81 -22.43
C SER A 137 3.44 -35.25 -21.01
N ILE A 138 2.62 -34.87 -20.04
CA ILE A 138 2.70 -35.35 -18.64
C ILE A 138 1.43 -36.10 -18.24
N LYS A 139 1.55 -37.13 -17.40
CA LYS A 139 0.39 -37.94 -16.97
C LYS A 139 0.54 -38.53 -15.57
N GLY A 140 -0.43 -38.23 -14.72
CA GLY A 140 -0.59 -38.91 -13.43
C GLY A 140 -1.22 -40.30 -13.56
N SER A 141 -0.78 -41.24 -12.72
CA SER A 141 -1.45 -42.53 -12.52
C SER A 141 -2.74 -42.37 -11.70
N SER A 142 -2.66 -41.57 -10.62
CA SER A 142 -3.77 -41.10 -9.79
C SER A 142 -4.31 -39.73 -10.26
N ASN A 143 -5.48 -39.32 -9.76
CA ASN A 143 -5.96 -37.94 -9.98
C ASN A 143 -5.21 -36.98 -9.05
N PRO A 144 -4.95 -35.73 -9.47
CA PRO A 144 -4.18 -34.77 -8.68
C PRO A 144 -4.91 -34.35 -7.40
N ALA A 145 -4.14 -34.04 -6.35
CA ALA A 145 -4.66 -33.35 -5.19
C ALA A 145 -5.05 -31.90 -5.52
N GLU A 146 -6.15 -31.43 -4.94
CA GLU A 146 -6.56 -30.03 -4.98
C GLU A 146 -5.93 -29.27 -3.80
N GLY A 147 -5.48 -28.03 -4.04
CA GLY A 147 -4.86 -27.15 -3.03
C GLY A 147 -3.33 -27.14 -3.09
N ILE A 148 -2.69 -28.12 -2.45
CA ILE A 148 -1.24 -28.23 -2.28
C ILE A 148 -0.64 -29.20 -3.31
N LEU A 149 0.60 -28.98 -3.74
CA LEU A 149 1.40 -29.98 -4.46
C LEU A 149 1.89 -31.04 -3.45
N ASP A 150 1.43 -32.27 -3.61
CA ASP A 150 1.72 -33.38 -2.70
C ASP A 150 3.08 -34.03 -3.04
N ASP A 151 3.90 -34.36 -2.05
CA ASP A 151 5.20 -35.06 -2.23
C ASP A 151 5.02 -36.56 -2.56
N ILE A 152 3.77 -36.97 -2.81
CA ILE A 152 3.38 -38.28 -3.34
C ILE A 152 3.64 -38.34 -4.85
N LYS A 153 3.95 -39.55 -5.33
CA LYS A 153 3.99 -39.95 -6.75
C LYS A 153 2.85 -39.31 -7.57
N SER A 154 3.18 -38.27 -8.33
CA SER A 154 2.23 -37.44 -9.09
C SER A 154 2.91 -36.77 -10.29
N SER A 155 2.15 -36.41 -11.32
CA SER A 155 2.65 -35.56 -12.41
C SER A 155 2.30 -34.11 -12.18
N ALA A 156 3.29 -33.23 -12.26
CA ALA A 156 3.07 -31.81 -12.10
C ALA A 156 4.03 -30.92 -12.89
N ILE A 157 3.59 -29.70 -13.18
CA ILE A 157 4.46 -28.58 -13.51
C ILE A 157 4.46 -27.64 -12.30
N LEU A 158 5.62 -27.41 -11.69
CA LEU A 158 5.82 -26.43 -10.64
C LEU A 158 6.59 -25.23 -11.22
N ILE A 159 5.99 -24.05 -11.13
CA ILE A 159 6.66 -22.78 -11.43
C ILE A 159 6.77 -21.99 -10.14
N ALA A 160 7.97 -21.54 -9.76
CA ALA A 160 8.17 -20.66 -8.62
C ALA A 160 9.17 -19.55 -8.92
N ASP A 161 9.03 -18.41 -8.25
CA ASP A 161 10.06 -17.37 -8.25
C ASP A 161 11.16 -17.75 -7.24
N GLY A 162 12.35 -18.10 -7.72
CA GLY A 162 13.50 -18.51 -6.91
C GLY A 162 14.70 -17.58 -7.10
N HIS A 163 15.44 -17.30 -6.01
CA HIS A 163 16.73 -16.60 -6.02
C HIS A 163 16.78 -15.26 -6.81
N GLY A 164 15.65 -14.56 -6.94
CA GLY A 164 15.55 -13.29 -7.68
C GLY A 164 15.28 -13.42 -9.19
N LEU A 165 15.01 -14.63 -9.69
CA LEU A 165 14.54 -14.89 -11.05
C LEU A 165 13.14 -15.52 -11.04
N GLN A 166 12.32 -15.13 -12.02
CA GLN A 166 10.95 -15.59 -12.17
C GLN A 166 10.91 -16.91 -12.96
N GLY A 167 10.36 -17.96 -12.35
CA GLY A 167 10.15 -19.24 -13.00
C GLY A 167 9.20 -19.12 -14.20
N SER A 168 9.49 -19.84 -15.28
CA SER A 168 8.57 -19.99 -16.42
C SER A 168 8.85 -21.24 -17.24
N LEU A 169 7.85 -21.69 -18.02
CA LEU A 169 7.96 -22.82 -18.96
C LEU A 169 7.59 -22.37 -20.38
N GLU A 170 8.45 -22.68 -21.35
CA GLU A 170 8.18 -22.58 -22.78
C GLU A 170 8.16 -23.96 -23.44
N VAL A 171 7.06 -24.31 -24.12
CA VAL A 171 6.92 -25.54 -24.90
C VAL A 171 6.85 -25.19 -26.38
N ASN A 172 7.89 -25.50 -27.14
CA ASN A 172 7.97 -25.33 -28.59
C ASN A 172 7.45 -26.58 -29.31
N GLY A 173 6.15 -26.82 -29.15
CA GLY A 173 5.39 -27.96 -29.64
C GLY A 173 4.00 -27.98 -28.99
N ASN A 174 3.27 -29.10 -29.12
CA ASN A 174 2.01 -29.28 -28.42
C ASN A 174 2.26 -29.66 -26.96
N PHE A 175 1.39 -29.21 -26.06
CA PHE A 175 1.41 -29.61 -24.65
C PHE A 175 0.19 -30.48 -24.32
N THR A 176 0.40 -31.59 -23.64
CA THR A 176 -0.67 -32.48 -23.16
C THR A 176 -0.49 -32.76 -21.67
N ALA A 177 -1.57 -32.65 -20.90
CA ALA A 177 -1.55 -33.03 -19.49
C ALA A 177 -2.84 -33.77 -19.12
N ASP A 178 -2.70 -34.96 -18.55
CA ASP A 178 -3.82 -35.72 -17.98
C ASP A 178 -3.55 -36.00 -16.51
N LYS A 179 -4.56 -35.82 -15.66
CA LYS A 179 -4.46 -36.06 -14.20
C LYS A 179 -3.22 -35.43 -13.56
N SER A 180 -2.94 -34.17 -13.87
CA SER A 180 -1.72 -33.48 -13.44
C SER A 180 -2.03 -32.21 -12.66
N THR A 181 -1.09 -31.77 -11.83
CA THR A 181 -1.17 -30.44 -11.17
C THR A 181 -0.30 -29.44 -11.91
N LEU A 182 -0.86 -28.31 -12.32
CA LEU A 182 -0.07 -27.16 -12.76
C LEU A 182 -0.11 -26.13 -11.63
N PHE A 183 1.06 -25.77 -11.12
CA PHE A 183 1.22 -25.04 -9.86
C PHE A 183 2.10 -23.81 -10.09
N THR A 184 1.66 -22.64 -9.62
CA THR A 184 2.42 -21.39 -9.73
C THR A 184 2.56 -20.74 -8.35
N ILE A 185 3.79 -20.44 -7.93
CA ILE A 185 4.15 -19.68 -6.73
C ILE A 185 4.91 -18.43 -7.16
N GLY A 186 4.73 -17.30 -6.46
CA GLY A 186 5.51 -16.09 -6.72
C GLY A 186 4.75 -15.02 -7.51
N GLY A 187 5.37 -13.85 -7.59
CA GLY A 187 4.68 -12.58 -7.77
C GLY A 187 5.07 -11.79 -9.01
N ASN A 188 4.41 -12.08 -10.13
CA ASN A 188 3.81 -11.00 -10.92
C ASN A 188 2.55 -11.47 -11.66
N LYS A 189 1.37 -11.22 -11.08
CA LYS A 189 0.06 -11.61 -11.65
C LYS A 189 -0.23 -11.08 -13.07
N SER A 190 0.57 -10.14 -13.59
CA SER A 190 0.41 -9.61 -14.95
C SER A 190 1.15 -10.42 -16.04
N GLN A 191 1.96 -11.42 -15.67
CA GLN A 191 2.78 -12.19 -16.60
C GLN A 191 2.27 -13.62 -16.81
N ASN A 192 2.50 -14.13 -18.02
CA ASN A 192 2.15 -15.49 -18.39
C ASN A 192 3.32 -16.43 -18.08
N HIS A 193 3.15 -17.31 -17.08
CA HIS A 193 4.23 -18.19 -16.61
C HIS A 193 4.41 -19.44 -17.50
N ILE A 194 3.40 -19.85 -18.27
CA ILE A 194 3.48 -21.03 -19.15
C ILE A 194 3.06 -20.66 -20.58
N GLN A 195 4.00 -20.81 -21.52
CA GLN A 195 3.79 -20.53 -22.94
C GLN A 195 3.91 -21.81 -23.77
N VAL A 196 2.84 -22.18 -24.47
CA VAL A 196 2.80 -23.29 -25.42
C VAL A 196 2.74 -22.72 -26.84
N ASN A 197 3.80 -22.92 -27.63
CA ASN A 197 3.88 -22.52 -29.03
C ASN A 197 3.34 -23.64 -29.94
N GLY A 198 2.12 -24.09 -29.63
CA GLY A 198 1.35 -25.15 -30.27
C GLY A 198 -0.05 -25.22 -29.64
N LYS A 199 -0.71 -26.38 -29.71
CA LYS A 199 -1.99 -26.62 -29.02
C LYS A 199 -1.77 -27.18 -27.60
N ALA A 200 -2.57 -26.74 -26.64
CA ALA A 200 -2.63 -27.33 -25.30
C ALA A 200 -3.88 -28.23 -25.15
N ASN A 201 -3.71 -29.48 -24.74
CA ASN A 201 -4.82 -30.41 -24.44
C ASN A 201 -4.68 -30.87 -22.98
N ILE A 202 -5.50 -30.33 -22.08
CA ILE A 202 -5.41 -30.59 -20.63
C ILE A 202 -6.73 -31.13 -20.10
N THR A 203 -6.70 -32.27 -19.40
CA THR A 203 -7.88 -32.96 -18.86
C THR A 203 -7.63 -33.52 -17.46
N ASN A 204 -8.68 -33.64 -16.65
CA ASN A 204 -8.67 -34.23 -15.30
C ASN A 204 -7.64 -33.60 -14.36
N SER A 205 -7.22 -32.37 -14.64
CA SER A 205 -6.06 -31.69 -14.04
C SER A 205 -6.47 -30.52 -13.16
N ASN A 206 -5.55 -30.07 -12.30
CA ASN A 206 -5.79 -28.98 -11.36
C ASN A 206 -4.82 -27.82 -11.61
N PHE A 207 -5.33 -26.60 -11.69
CA PHE A 207 -4.56 -25.35 -11.81
C PHE A 207 -4.51 -24.68 -10.43
N SER A 208 -3.39 -24.78 -9.70
CA SER A 208 -3.28 -24.27 -8.33
C SER A 208 -2.42 -23.01 -8.23
N ILE A 209 -2.93 -22.03 -7.49
CA ILE A 209 -2.26 -20.75 -7.19
C ILE A 209 -1.69 -20.79 -5.77
N GLY A 210 -0.37 -20.72 -5.66
CA GLY A 210 0.35 -20.52 -4.40
C GLY A 210 0.67 -19.04 -4.16
N THR A 211 0.44 -18.56 -2.94
CA THR A 211 0.77 -17.19 -2.52
C THR A 211 1.17 -17.17 -1.05
N THR A 212 1.70 -16.06 -0.55
CA THR A 212 2.04 -15.87 0.88
C THR A 212 0.97 -15.12 1.68
N SER A 213 -0.10 -14.65 1.02
CA SER A 213 -1.23 -13.96 1.67
C SER A 213 -2.56 -14.32 1.00
N PHE A 214 -3.56 -14.64 1.81
CA PHE A 214 -4.94 -14.89 1.41
C PHE A 214 -5.56 -13.69 0.69
N GLY A 215 -5.20 -12.45 1.06
CA GLY A 215 -5.62 -11.25 0.34
C GLY A 215 -5.23 -11.25 -1.14
N ASN A 216 -4.14 -11.93 -1.49
CA ASN A 216 -3.71 -12.13 -2.87
C ASN A 216 -4.45 -13.27 -3.60
N LEU A 217 -5.47 -13.91 -3.01
CA LEU A 217 -6.30 -14.91 -3.69
C LEU A 217 -7.48 -14.34 -4.46
N ALA A 218 -7.76 -13.03 -4.33
CA ALA A 218 -8.63 -12.33 -5.27
C ALA A 218 -7.95 -12.27 -6.66
N LEU A 219 -8.60 -12.88 -7.66
CA LEU A 219 -8.14 -12.96 -9.04
C LEU A 219 -9.21 -12.43 -9.99
N ASN A 220 -8.78 -11.61 -10.95
CA ASN A 220 -9.64 -11.06 -12.00
C ASN A 220 -8.92 -11.23 -13.33
N ASN A 221 -9.35 -12.21 -14.13
CA ASN A 221 -8.75 -12.56 -15.42
C ASN A 221 -7.24 -12.82 -15.34
N TYR A 222 -6.78 -13.52 -14.29
CA TYR A 222 -5.37 -13.89 -14.12
C TYR A 222 -4.95 -14.85 -15.24
N VAL A 223 -3.90 -14.50 -15.99
CA VAL A 223 -3.39 -15.32 -17.10
C VAL A 223 -2.51 -16.44 -16.56
N PHE A 224 -3.04 -17.66 -16.52
CA PHE A 224 -2.30 -18.83 -16.05
C PHE A 224 -1.36 -19.39 -17.14
N MET A 225 -1.88 -19.48 -18.38
CA MET A 225 -1.20 -20.12 -19.51
C MET A 225 -1.64 -19.47 -20.83
N SER A 226 -0.78 -19.50 -21.85
CA SER A 226 -1.15 -19.22 -23.25
C SER A 226 -0.78 -20.38 -24.17
N ALA A 227 -1.64 -20.70 -25.14
CA ALA A 227 -1.37 -21.71 -26.16
C ALA A 227 -1.63 -21.14 -27.57
N SER A 228 -0.61 -21.06 -28.42
CA SER A 228 -0.71 -20.32 -29.70
C SER A 228 -1.75 -20.86 -30.67
N GLU A 229 -2.06 -22.16 -30.62
CA GLU A 229 -3.13 -22.81 -31.39
C GLU A 229 -4.41 -23.08 -30.56
N GLY A 230 -4.48 -22.53 -29.35
CA GLY A 230 -5.62 -22.66 -28.44
C GLY A 230 -5.61 -23.94 -27.59
N PHE A 231 -6.77 -24.23 -27.00
CA PHE A 231 -6.98 -25.29 -26.02
C PHE A 231 -7.93 -26.38 -26.52
N ASN A 232 -8.10 -27.47 -25.77
CA ASN A 232 -9.21 -28.41 -25.93
C ASN A 232 -10.55 -27.75 -25.54
N GLU A 233 -11.66 -28.17 -26.19
CA GLU A 233 -12.99 -27.54 -26.01
C GLU A 233 -13.50 -27.65 -24.57
N ASP A 234 -13.15 -28.74 -23.89
CA ASP A 234 -13.58 -29.07 -22.53
C ASP A 234 -12.66 -28.50 -21.43
N ILE A 235 -11.62 -27.73 -21.77
CA ILE A 235 -10.56 -27.22 -20.86
C ILE A 235 -11.08 -26.61 -19.54
N THR A 236 -12.22 -25.92 -19.55
CA THR A 236 -12.83 -25.30 -18.36
C THR A 236 -13.73 -26.25 -17.56
N SER A 237 -14.15 -27.37 -18.15
CA SER A 237 -15.13 -28.32 -17.60
C SER A 237 -14.53 -29.65 -17.16
N SER A 238 -13.40 -30.07 -17.75
CA SER A 238 -12.66 -31.29 -17.37
C SER A 238 -11.55 -31.05 -16.35
N ASN A 239 -11.36 -29.81 -15.90
CA ASN A 239 -10.29 -29.40 -14.99
C ASN A 239 -10.85 -28.50 -13.87
N LYS A 240 -10.04 -28.28 -12.83
CA LYS A 240 -10.36 -27.41 -11.69
C LYS A 240 -9.30 -26.35 -11.47
N ALA A 241 -9.63 -25.32 -10.69
CA ALA A 241 -8.68 -24.38 -10.13
C ALA A 241 -8.76 -24.40 -8.59
N SER A 242 -7.62 -24.22 -7.92
CA SER A 242 -7.52 -24.18 -6.46
C SER A 242 -6.49 -23.14 -5.99
N ALA A 243 -6.37 -22.94 -4.68
CA ALA A 243 -5.27 -22.19 -4.09
C ALA A 243 -4.73 -22.80 -2.81
N ASN A 244 -3.52 -22.36 -2.48
CA ASN A 244 -2.86 -22.57 -1.21
C ASN A 244 -2.20 -21.26 -0.74
N ILE A 245 -1.98 -21.16 0.58
CA ILE A 245 -1.17 -20.08 1.16
C ILE A 245 0.06 -20.68 1.85
N SER A 246 1.24 -20.30 1.42
CA SER A 246 2.51 -20.66 2.07
C SER A 246 2.76 -19.73 3.24
N LYS A 247 2.98 -20.30 4.42
CA LYS A 247 3.31 -19.57 5.64
C LYS A 247 4.61 -20.09 6.22
N ASN A 248 5.43 -19.17 6.71
CA ASN A 248 6.63 -19.47 7.48
C ASN A 248 6.25 -19.66 8.97
N PHE A 249 6.84 -20.67 9.63
CA PHE A 249 6.60 -21.00 11.03
C PHE A 249 6.94 -19.86 12.02
N GLU A 250 7.87 -18.95 11.66
CA GLU A 250 8.35 -17.86 12.53
C GLU A 250 7.18 -16.98 13.02
N ASN A 251 6.18 -16.76 12.16
CA ASN A 251 4.95 -16.01 12.45
C ASN A 251 4.01 -16.69 13.46
N ILE A 252 4.19 -17.98 13.75
CA ILE A 252 3.34 -18.77 14.66
C ILE A 252 3.91 -18.78 16.08
N VAL A 253 5.23 -18.93 16.20
CA VAL A 253 5.91 -19.18 17.48
C VAL A 253 6.79 -18.03 17.97
N GLY A 254 7.03 -17.02 17.12
CA GLY A 254 7.84 -15.84 17.45
C GLY A 254 9.31 -16.16 17.66
N MET A 255 9.84 -17.14 16.93
CA MET A 255 11.26 -17.53 16.91
C MET A 255 11.72 -17.61 15.46
N SER A 256 12.98 -17.27 15.19
CA SER A 256 13.56 -17.41 13.86
C SER A 256 14.11 -18.81 13.60
N SER A 257 14.29 -19.16 12.33
CA SER A 257 14.96 -20.39 11.88
C SER A 257 16.37 -20.51 12.49
N LYS A 258 17.04 -19.38 12.72
CA LYS A 258 18.36 -19.30 13.37
C LYS A 258 18.30 -19.57 14.88
N ASP A 259 17.19 -19.25 15.55
CA ASP A 259 17.00 -19.63 16.96
C ASP A 259 16.87 -21.15 17.12
N LEU A 260 16.29 -21.82 16.11
CA LEU A 260 16.24 -23.28 16.01
C LEU A 260 17.58 -23.92 15.62
N GLY A 261 18.59 -23.14 15.21
CA GLY A 261 19.87 -23.66 14.72
C GLY A 261 19.84 -24.18 13.28
N LEU A 262 18.89 -23.71 12.47
CA LEU A 262 18.76 -24.07 11.05
C LEU A 262 19.30 -22.97 10.13
N ASP A 263 19.93 -23.38 9.03
CA ASP A 263 20.39 -22.50 7.95
C ASP A 263 19.34 -22.33 6.82
N TYR A 264 18.15 -22.92 6.97
CA TYR A 264 17.02 -22.84 6.04
C TYR A 264 15.72 -22.42 6.74
N GLU A 265 14.74 -21.90 5.99
CA GLU A 265 13.42 -21.54 6.52
C GLU A 265 12.44 -22.72 6.50
N ILE A 266 11.69 -22.92 7.59
CA ILE A 266 10.56 -23.87 7.61
C ILE A 266 9.30 -23.16 7.09
N VAL A 267 8.87 -23.55 5.89
CA VAL A 267 7.69 -23.01 5.19
C VAL A 267 6.77 -24.15 4.79
N ARG A 268 5.49 -24.05 5.16
CA ARG A 268 4.45 -25.04 4.79
C ARG A 268 3.27 -24.36 4.11
N ALA A 269 2.74 -25.02 3.09
CA ALA A 269 1.55 -24.60 2.38
C ALA A 269 0.27 -25.07 3.10
N ILE A 270 -0.70 -24.17 3.23
CA ILE A 270 -2.06 -24.47 3.69
C ILE A 270 -2.95 -24.60 2.47
N ASP A 271 -3.68 -25.72 2.39
CA ASP A 271 -4.76 -25.91 1.44
C ASP A 271 -5.95 -25.02 1.84
N VAL A 272 -6.30 -24.08 0.98
CA VAL A 272 -7.44 -23.18 1.19
C VAL A 272 -8.52 -23.35 0.13
N LYS A 273 -8.55 -24.48 -0.60
CA LYS A 273 -9.55 -24.75 -1.65
C LYS A 273 -10.99 -24.64 -1.16
N ASP A 274 -11.26 -25.01 0.08
CA ASP A 274 -12.60 -24.93 0.66
C ASP A 274 -13.04 -23.47 0.92
N PHE A 275 -12.11 -22.51 0.90
CA PHE A 275 -12.35 -21.10 1.21
C PHE A 275 -12.29 -20.18 -0.03
N VAL A 276 -12.01 -20.72 -1.22
CA VAL A 276 -12.00 -19.97 -2.48
C VAL A 276 -12.83 -20.66 -3.56
N ASP A 277 -13.54 -19.87 -4.35
CA ASP A 277 -14.20 -20.34 -5.56
C ASP A 277 -13.50 -19.71 -6.78
N TYR A 278 -13.11 -20.53 -7.74
CA TYR A 278 -12.46 -20.08 -8.99
C TYR A 278 -13.16 -20.62 -10.24
N GLU A 279 -13.29 -19.74 -11.23
CA GLU A 279 -13.80 -20.05 -12.56
C GLU A 279 -12.66 -20.04 -13.58
N LEU A 280 -12.58 -21.11 -14.37
CA LEU A 280 -11.71 -21.21 -15.55
C LEU A 280 -12.44 -20.63 -16.76
N SER A 281 -11.77 -19.76 -17.51
CA SER A 281 -12.27 -19.25 -18.80
C SER A 281 -11.16 -19.14 -19.84
N THR A 282 -11.49 -19.03 -21.12
CA THR A 282 -10.50 -18.82 -22.18
C THR A 282 -10.81 -17.58 -23.01
N LYS A 283 -9.77 -16.85 -23.39
CA LYS A 283 -9.86 -15.66 -24.25
C LYS A 283 -8.53 -15.38 -24.94
N ASP A 284 -8.55 -14.98 -26.20
CA ASP A 284 -7.36 -14.57 -26.97
C ASP A 284 -6.18 -15.56 -26.83
N ASN A 285 -6.48 -16.87 -26.95
CA ASN A 285 -5.53 -17.98 -26.80
C ASN A 285 -4.83 -18.07 -25.43
N LYS A 286 -5.48 -17.55 -24.37
CA LYS A 286 -5.08 -17.66 -22.96
C LYS A 286 -6.10 -18.40 -22.12
N LEU A 287 -5.62 -19.13 -21.11
CA LEU A 287 -6.40 -19.67 -20.01
C LEU A 287 -6.37 -18.66 -18.85
N LEU A 288 -7.56 -18.29 -18.38
CA LEU A 288 -7.78 -17.27 -17.37
C LEU A 288 -8.43 -17.86 -16.12
N ILE A 289 -8.01 -17.38 -14.95
CA ILE A 289 -8.62 -17.69 -13.65
C ILE A 289 -9.21 -16.42 -13.05
N SER A 290 -10.47 -16.49 -12.61
CA SER A 290 -11.18 -15.43 -11.90
C SER A 290 -11.87 -15.98 -10.66
N GLY A 291 -11.99 -15.18 -9.60
CA GLY A 291 -12.66 -15.55 -8.35
C GLY A 291 -11.89 -15.12 -7.11
N GLY A 292 -12.10 -15.81 -6.00
CA GLY A 292 -11.50 -15.49 -4.70
C GLY A 292 -12.28 -16.08 -3.54
N ALA A 293 -12.24 -15.43 -2.38
CA ALA A 293 -12.85 -15.92 -1.15
C ALA A 293 -14.35 -16.23 -1.26
N ASN A 294 -14.77 -17.39 -0.77
CA ASN A 294 -16.17 -17.83 -0.70
C ASN A 294 -16.75 -17.73 0.73
N GLU A 295 -18.04 -18.04 0.91
CA GLU A 295 -18.73 -17.87 2.21
C GLU A 295 -18.15 -18.70 3.36
N ASN A 296 -17.33 -19.73 3.10
CA ASN A 296 -16.73 -20.53 4.18
C ASN A 296 -15.78 -19.73 5.06
N VAL A 297 -15.23 -18.59 4.59
CA VAL A 297 -14.45 -17.67 5.44
C VAL A 297 -15.30 -17.02 6.54
N LEU A 298 -16.63 -17.01 6.42
CA LEU A 298 -17.54 -16.54 7.46
C LEU A 298 -17.67 -17.56 8.61
N ASN A 299 -17.45 -18.85 8.32
CA ASN A 299 -17.59 -19.92 9.29
C ASN A 299 -16.31 -20.06 10.13
N ASN A 300 -16.30 -19.40 11.29
CA ASN A 300 -15.17 -19.42 12.23
C ASN A 300 -14.76 -20.84 12.64
N LYS A 301 -15.69 -21.81 12.73
CA LYS A 301 -15.36 -23.21 13.04
C LYS A 301 -14.54 -23.86 11.92
N LYS A 302 -14.95 -23.72 10.65
CA LYS A 302 -14.17 -24.23 9.51
C LYS A 302 -12.77 -23.59 9.44
N VAL A 303 -12.69 -22.27 9.66
CA VAL A 303 -11.41 -21.55 9.68
C VAL A 303 -10.49 -22.10 10.79
N LEU A 304 -11.02 -22.30 12.00
CA LEU A 304 -10.27 -22.87 13.11
C LEU A 304 -9.86 -24.34 12.87
N GLU A 305 -10.70 -25.14 12.22
CA GLU A 305 -10.36 -26.51 11.80
C GLU A 305 -9.22 -26.52 10.76
N SER A 306 -9.18 -25.54 9.85
CA SER A 306 -8.09 -25.33 8.88
C SER A 306 -6.79 -24.85 9.54
N ASP A 307 -6.87 -23.82 10.41
CA ASP A 307 -5.72 -23.33 11.19
C ASP A 307 -5.14 -24.46 12.07
N LYS A 308 -5.99 -25.27 12.71
CA LYS A 308 -5.56 -26.45 13.49
C LYS A 308 -4.81 -27.47 12.62
N LYS A 309 -5.35 -27.85 11.46
CA LYS A 309 -4.71 -28.81 10.55
C LYS A 309 -3.34 -28.31 10.09
N TYR A 310 -3.20 -27.01 9.84
CA TYR A 310 -1.92 -26.39 9.51
C TYR A 310 -0.91 -26.47 10.67
N LEU A 311 -1.35 -26.17 11.89
CA LEU A 311 -0.51 -26.28 13.09
C LEU A 311 -0.04 -27.72 13.33
N GLU A 312 -0.90 -28.72 13.08
CA GLU A 312 -0.54 -30.14 13.15
C GLU A 312 0.54 -30.51 12.10
N LEU A 313 0.48 -29.94 10.89
CA LEU A 313 1.51 -30.15 9.84
C LEU A 313 2.85 -29.50 10.20
N ILE A 314 2.86 -28.20 10.57
CA ILE A 314 4.07 -27.49 11.00
C ILE A 314 4.72 -28.18 12.21
N LYS A 315 3.91 -28.75 13.11
CA LYS A 315 4.44 -29.53 14.24
C LYS A 315 5.23 -30.74 13.75
N THR A 316 4.72 -31.50 12.77
CA THR A 316 5.47 -32.61 12.17
C THR A 316 6.75 -32.13 11.48
N ASP A 317 6.70 -31.05 10.69
CA ASP A 317 7.90 -30.46 10.07
C ASP A 317 8.98 -30.10 11.11
N LEU A 318 8.56 -29.55 12.27
CA LEU A 318 9.44 -29.22 13.39
C LEU A 318 9.94 -30.46 14.15
N GLU A 319 9.13 -31.51 14.28
CA GLU A 319 9.53 -32.78 14.90
C GLU A 319 10.59 -33.50 14.07
N ASP A 320 10.46 -33.49 12.73
CA ASP A 320 11.43 -34.07 11.80
C ASP A 320 12.74 -33.24 11.78
N ALA A 321 12.66 -31.92 11.62
CA ALA A 321 13.84 -31.03 11.59
C ALA A 321 14.59 -30.95 12.94
N LYS A 322 14.00 -31.39 14.06
CA LYS A 322 14.63 -31.41 15.39
C LYS A 322 15.84 -32.35 15.47
N ASP A 323 15.93 -33.34 14.57
CA ASP A 323 17.03 -34.30 14.52
C ASP A 323 18.15 -33.94 13.52
N ASP A 324 18.07 -32.78 12.85
CA ASP A 324 19.12 -32.23 11.99
C ASP A 324 20.44 -31.94 12.74
N GLU A 325 21.56 -32.02 12.03
CA GLU A 325 22.87 -31.65 12.56
C GLU A 325 22.95 -30.13 12.79
N GLY A 326 23.15 -29.71 14.04
CA GLY A 326 23.14 -28.29 14.45
C GLY A 326 21.84 -27.83 15.14
N ALA A 327 20.77 -28.62 15.06
CA ALA A 327 19.46 -28.29 15.63
C ALA A 327 19.49 -28.00 17.15
N ASN A 328 18.92 -26.87 17.55
CA ASN A 328 18.78 -26.45 18.93
C ASN A 328 17.54 -27.09 19.57
N LYS A 329 17.69 -28.32 20.06
CA LYS A 329 16.57 -29.16 20.53
C LYS A 329 15.70 -28.51 21.62
N GLU A 330 16.27 -27.67 22.48
CA GLU A 330 15.51 -26.91 23.50
C GLU A 330 14.57 -25.88 22.85
N LYS A 331 15.00 -25.21 21.78
CA LYS A 331 14.19 -24.23 21.04
C LYS A 331 13.11 -24.89 20.19
N PHE A 332 13.40 -26.07 19.62
CA PHE A 332 12.36 -26.91 19.02
C PHE A 332 11.30 -27.33 20.04
N ASP A 333 11.69 -27.77 21.25
CA ASP A 333 10.73 -28.11 22.30
C ASP A 333 9.89 -26.90 22.75
N GLU A 334 10.48 -25.70 22.85
CA GLU A 334 9.72 -24.46 23.11
C GLU A 334 8.74 -24.14 21.97
N ALA A 335 9.13 -24.33 20.71
CA ALA A 335 8.28 -24.04 19.55
C ALA A 335 7.11 -25.02 19.43
N ILE A 336 7.38 -26.32 19.57
CA ILE A 336 6.36 -27.38 19.57
C ILE A 336 5.37 -27.18 20.73
N ALA A 337 5.84 -26.82 21.93
CA ALA A 337 4.97 -26.54 23.06
C ALA A 337 4.01 -25.35 22.82
N LYS A 338 4.48 -24.27 22.15
CA LYS A 338 3.62 -23.14 21.75
C LYS A 338 2.56 -23.54 20.72
N ILE A 339 2.89 -24.47 19.82
CA ILE A 339 1.96 -25.00 18.83
C ILE A 339 0.92 -25.91 19.47
N ASP A 340 1.33 -26.82 20.37
CA ASP A 340 0.41 -27.68 21.14
C ASP A 340 -0.56 -26.85 22.00
N GLU A 341 -0.11 -25.73 22.58
CA GLU A 341 -1.00 -24.80 23.28
C GLU A 341 -2.04 -24.18 22.33
N GLN A 342 -1.62 -23.68 21.16
CA GLN A 342 -2.54 -23.12 20.16
C GLN A 342 -3.55 -24.17 19.65
N ILE A 343 -3.08 -25.38 19.31
CA ILE A 343 -3.95 -26.50 18.91
C ILE A 343 -4.97 -26.81 20.00
N LYS A 344 -4.56 -26.84 21.27
CA LYS A 344 -5.46 -27.08 22.40
C LYS A 344 -6.49 -25.95 22.56
N GLN A 345 -6.08 -24.68 22.52
CA GLN A 345 -6.98 -23.53 22.61
C GLN A 345 -8.05 -23.57 21.51
N ILE A 346 -7.66 -23.92 20.28
CA ILE A 346 -8.58 -24.12 19.15
C ILE A 346 -9.56 -25.28 19.43
N GLN A 347 -9.07 -26.43 19.89
CA GLN A 347 -9.91 -27.59 20.21
C GLN A 347 -10.92 -27.27 21.32
N ASP A 348 -10.48 -26.62 22.40
CA ASP A 348 -11.34 -26.21 23.51
C ASP A 348 -12.45 -25.26 23.02
N MET A 349 -12.14 -24.30 22.14
CA MET A 349 -13.16 -23.43 21.53
C MET A 349 -14.19 -24.20 20.70
N ILE A 350 -13.74 -25.08 19.81
CA ILE A 350 -14.63 -25.88 18.95
C ILE A 350 -15.53 -26.78 19.80
N ASN A 351 -14.97 -27.42 20.83
CA ASN A 351 -15.70 -28.31 21.74
C ASN A 351 -16.74 -27.56 22.59
N ASN A 352 -16.42 -26.36 23.09
CA ASN A 352 -17.33 -25.56 23.92
C ASN A 352 -18.59 -25.09 23.18
N VAL A 353 -18.51 -24.90 21.86
CA VAL A 353 -19.65 -24.48 21.02
C VAL A 353 -20.37 -25.67 20.37
N GLY A 354 -19.68 -26.80 20.17
CA GLY A 354 -20.25 -28.05 19.67
C GLY A 354 -20.83 -27.93 18.25
N ASN A 355 -22.16 -27.85 18.16
CA ASN A 355 -22.91 -27.69 16.90
C ASN A 355 -23.37 -26.24 16.63
N GLY A 356 -23.08 -25.29 17.52
CA GLY A 356 -23.37 -23.88 17.28
C GLY A 356 -22.38 -23.19 16.33
N GLU A 357 -22.67 -21.94 15.96
CA GLU A 357 -21.69 -21.08 15.29
C GLU A 357 -20.79 -20.37 16.31
N ILE A 358 -19.48 -20.31 16.03
CA ILE A 358 -18.53 -19.50 16.79
C ILE A 358 -18.66 -18.05 16.34
N SER A 359 -18.99 -17.13 17.25
CA SER A 359 -19.14 -15.71 16.93
C SER A 359 -17.80 -15.06 16.58
N ASN A 360 -17.82 -13.91 15.89
CA ASN A 360 -16.60 -13.14 15.62
C ASN A 360 -15.94 -12.63 16.92
N ASP A 361 -16.74 -12.31 17.92
CA ASP A 361 -16.29 -11.87 19.24
C ASP A 361 -15.56 -13.00 19.98
N ASP A 362 -16.09 -14.22 19.95
CA ASP A 362 -15.45 -15.37 20.57
C ASP A 362 -14.20 -15.82 19.81
N TYR A 363 -14.22 -15.80 18.47
CA TYR A 363 -13.05 -16.07 17.63
C TYR A 363 -11.89 -15.10 17.94
N ILE A 364 -12.16 -13.78 17.96
CA ILE A 364 -11.14 -12.78 18.25
C ILE A 364 -10.71 -12.77 19.73
N LYS A 365 -11.55 -13.23 20.67
CA LYS A 365 -11.15 -13.41 22.07
C LYS A 365 -10.00 -14.38 22.25
N SER A 366 -9.91 -15.47 21.46
CA SER A 366 -8.74 -16.37 21.51
C SER A 366 -7.58 -15.95 20.61
N ASP A 367 -7.82 -15.16 19.56
CA ASP A 367 -6.76 -14.80 18.62
C ASP A 367 -5.60 -14.05 19.31
N SER A 368 -4.42 -14.67 19.34
CA SER A 368 -3.21 -14.15 19.99
C SER A 368 -2.53 -13.03 19.19
N SER A 369 -2.84 -12.90 17.90
CA SER A 369 -2.31 -11.84 17.03
C SER A 369 -2.95 -10.47 17.30
N VAL A 370 -4.13 -10.44 17.95
CA VAL A 370 -4.87 -9.21 18.24
C VAL A 370 -4.68 -8.80 19.71
N SER A 371 -4.27 -7.55 19.93
CA SER A 371 -4.06 -7.01 21.27
C SER A 371 -5.38 -6.87 22.04
N ALA A 372 -5.37 -7.05 23.37
CA ALA A 372 -6.58 -6.99 24.19
C ALA A 372 -7.39 -5.68 24.03
N SER A 373 -6.72 -4.56 23.73
CA SER A 373 -7.33 -3.24 23.43
C SER A 373 -7.96 -3.12 22.04
N ASN A 374 -7.74 -4.10 21.16
CA ASN A 374 -8.24 -4.14 19.79
C ASN A 374 -9.27 -5.24 19.53
N LYS A 375 -9.41 -6.23 20.43
CA LYS A 375 -10.30 -7.39 20.21
C LYS A 375 -11.75 -7.05 19.87
N ASP A 376 -12.41 -6.19 20.66
CA ASP A 376 -13.77 -5.70 20.34
C ASP A 376 -13.79 -4.94 19.00
N PHE A 377 -12.77 -4.11 18.73
CA PHE A 377 -12.65 -3.34 17.49
C PHE A 377 -12.57 -4.24 16.24
N VAL A 378 -11.74 -5.30 16.29
CA VAL A 378 -11.60 -6.28 15.19
C VAL A 378 -12.86 -7.12 15.04
N SER A 379 -13.53 -7.49 16.14
CA SER A 379 -14.83 -8.16 16.07
C SER A 379 -15.87 -7.30 15.33
N LYS A 380 -15.95 -5.99 15.62
CA LYS A 380 -16.87 -5.07 14.91
C LYS A 380 -16.50 -4.86 13.45
N ILE A 381 -15.21 -4.86 13.10
CA ILE A 381 -14.77 -4.86 11.70
C ILE A 381 -15.28 -6.14 11.00
N LEU A 382 -15.06 -7.33 11.58
CA LEU A 382 -15.53 -8.59 11.00
C LEU A 382 -17.05 -8.65 10.82
N ASP A 383 -17.83 -8.14 11.77
CA ASP A 383 -19.28 -8.03 11.66
C ASP A 383 -19.68 -7.10 10.49
N GLY A 384 -19.03 -5.94 10.37
CA GLY A 384 -19.30 -4.98 9.29
C GLY A 384 -18.89 -5.50 7.91
N LEU A 385 -17.75 -6.19 7.80
CA LEU A 385 -17.33 -6.85 6.55
C LEU A 385 -18.29 -7.98 6.15
N LYS A 386 -18.79 -8.76 7.13
CA LYS A 386 -19.77 -9.83 6.88
C LYS A 386 -21.07 -9.29 6.29
N ILE A 387 -21.52 -8.11 6.73
CA ILE A 387 -22.71 -7.44 6.18
C ILE A 387 -22.42 -6.84 4.79
N GLY A 388 -21.21 -6.34 4.55
CA GLY A 388 -20.78 -5.79 3.26
C GLY A 388 -20.54 -6.84 2.16
N GLY A 389 -20.28 -8.09 2.53
CA GLY A 389 -19.87 -9.14 1.60
C GLY A 389 -18.39 -9.11 1.24
N ASP A 390 -17.54 -8.44 2.03
CA ASP A 390 -16.10 -8.29 1.81
C ASP A 390 -15.31 -9.57 2.19
N LEU A 391 -15.64 -10.71 1.57
CA LEU A 391 -15.14 -12.03 1.93
C LEU A 391 -13.60 -12.13 1.90
N ASN A 392 -12.94 -11.50 0.92
CA ASN A 392 -11.48 -11.50 0.84
C ASN A 392 -10.82 -10.78 2.03
N ALA A 393 -11.41 -9.67 2.50
CA ALA A 393 -10.91 -8.92 3.66
C ALA A 393 -11.10 -9.69 4.97
N ILE A 394 -12.22 -10.40 5.11
CA ILE A 394 -12.47 -11.35 6.21
C ILE A 394 -11.43 -12.47 6.18
N GLY A 395 -11.15 -13.01 4.99
CA GLY A 395 -10.11 -14.00 4.77
C GLY A 395 -8.72 -13.50 5.19
N SER A 396 -8.33 -12.29 4.80
CA SER A 396 -7.06 -11.69 5.27
C SER A 396 -7.01 -11.52 6.79
N ILE A 397 -8.06 -11.03 7.45
CA ILE A 397 -8.06 -10.94 8.93
C ILE A 397 -7.84 -12.32 9.56
N LYS A 398 -8.46 -13.37 9.02
CA LYS A 398 -8.45 -14.71 9.62
C LYS A 398 -7.23 -15.56 9.27
N PHE A 399 -6.80 -15.55 8.02
CA PHE A 399 -5.67 -16.35 7.54
C PHE A 399 -4.35 -15.59 7.59
N ASP A 400 -4.33 -14.29 7.23
CA ASP A 400 -3.11 -13.46 7.23
C ASP A 400 -2.90 -12.75 8.58
N LYS A 401 -3.84 -12.90 9.53
CA LYS A 401 -3.81 -12.33 10.89
C LYS A 401 -3.64 -10.79 10.94
N VAL A 402 -4.07 -10.09 9.89
CA VAL A 402 -3.93 -8.61 9.78
C VAL A 402 -4.88 -7.80 10.66
N GLY A 403 -5.73 -8.43 11.47
CA GLY A 403 -6.77 -7.76 12.26
C GLY A 403 -6.23 -6.63 13.16
N GLU A 404 -5.11 -6.87 13.84
CA GLU A 404 -4.42 -5.87 14.67
C GLU A 404 -3.97 -4.66 13.84
N GLN A 405 -3.38 -4.90 12.66
CA GLN A 405 -2.93 -3.84 11.76
C GLN A 405 -4.10 -3.00 11.23
N VAL A 406 -5.20 -3.64 10.82
CA VAL A 406 -6.41 -2.94 10.33
C VAL A 406 -7.04 -2.10 11.44
N ALA A 407 -7.13 -2.62 12.68
CA ALA A 407 -7.66 -1.85 13.81
C ALA A 407 -6.79 -0.63 14.14
N ASN A 408 -5.46 -0.80 14.10
CA ASN A 408 -4.52 0.30 14.34
C ASN A 408 -4.54 1.34 13.20
N ASP A 409 -4.62 0.91 11.92
CA ASP A 409 -4.76 1.81 10.77
C ASP A 409 -6.03 2.67 10.85
N ILE A 410 -7.17 2.07 11.22
CA ILE A 410 -8.43 2.82 11.41
C ILE A 410 -8.33 3.79 12.60
N LYS A 411 -7.70 3.38 13.71
CA LYS A 411 -7.51 4.26 14.88
C LYS A 411 -6.58 5.43 14.58
N ASP A 412 -5.50 5.21 13.84
CA ASP A 412 -4.51 6.25 13.52
C ASP A 412 -5.01 7.21 12.42
N SER A 413 -5.70 6.70 11.40
CA SER A 413 -6.40 7.55 10.43
C SER A 413 -7.50 8.37 11.08
N ALA A 414 -8.30 7.80 12.00
CA ALA A 414 -9.30 8.53 12.78
C ALA A 414 -8.71 9.68 13.61
N LYS A 415 -7.57 9.46 14.30
CA LYS A 415 -6.84 10.54 15.00
C LYS A 415 -6.38 11.63 14.03
N SER A 416 -5.78 11.23 12.89
CA SER A 416 -5.30 12.17 11.87
C SER A 416 -6.44 13.04 11.32
N ILE A 417 -7.60 12.43 11.03
CA ILE A 417 -8.82 13.12 10.59
C ILE A 417 -9.34 14.06 11.67
N SER A 418 -9.39 13.63 12.94
CA SER A 418 -9.78 14.48 14.06
C SER A 418 -8.87 15.71 14.20
N ASN A 419 -7.54 15.52 14.08
CA ASN A 419 -6.55 16.59 14.14
C ASN A 419 -6.70 17.59 12.99
N VAL A 420 -6.95 17.09 11.77
CA VAL A 420 -7.22 17.93 10.60
C VAL A 420 -8.58 18.63 10.70
N ASN A 421 -9.56 18.06 11.41
CA ASN A 421 -10.86 18.67 11.70
C ASN A 421 -10.80 19.80 12.73
N GLN A 422 -9.72 19.94 13.50
CA GLN A 422 -9.56 21.08 14.41
C GLN A 422 -9.51 22.41 13.65
N ALA A 423 -10.13 23.45 14.19
CA ALA A 423 -10.16 24.77 13.55
C ALA A 423 -8.78 25.49 13.55
N SER A 424 -7.83 24.99 14.35
CA SER A 424 -6.41 25.36 14.35
C SER A 424 -5.59 24.75 13.18
N SER A 425 -6.16 23.80 12.43
CA SER A 425 -5.48 23.01 11.38
C SER A 425 -4.75 23.84 10.31
N GLY A 426 -3.75 23.21 9.69
CA GLY A 426 -2.76 23.87 8.86
C GLY A 426 -3.32 24.67 7.69
N ILE A 427 -4.24 24.11 6.89
CA ILE A 427 -4.82 24.80 5.73
C ILE A 427 -5.36 26.18 6.12
N ASN A 428 -6.22 26.24 7.15
CA ASN A 428 -6.78 27.50 7.62
C ASN A 428 -5.73 28.39 8.29
N SER A 429 -4.82 27.81 9.08
CA SER A 429 -3.73 28.58 9.70
C SER A 429 -2.86 29.29 8.65
N THR A 430 -2.45 28.61 7.58
CA THR A 430 -1.60 29.18 6.51
C THR A 430 -2.35 30.23 5.66
N ILE A 431 -3.63 29.99 5.33
CA ILE A 431 -4.49 31.00 4.66
C ILE A 431 -4.67 32.23 5.56
N ASN A 432 -5.00 32.02 6.84
CA ASN A 432 -5.24 33.11 7.79
C ASN A 432 -3.98 33.94 8.06
N VAL A 433 -2.80 33.32 8.20
CA VAL A 433 -1.53 34.04 8.36
C VAL A 433 -1.23 34.86 7.10
N SER A 434 -1.48 34.34 5.89
CA SER A 434 -1.35 35.10 4.64
C SER A 434 -2.29 36.31 4.61
N ASN A 435 -3.57 36.10 4.93
CA ASN A 435 -4.55 37.18 4.97
C ASN A 435 -4.25 38.20 6.08
N ASP A 436 -3.67 37.80 7.22
CA ASP A 436 -3.15 38.72 8.25
C ASP A 436 -1.95 39.53 7.76
N VAL A 437 -0.99 38.94 7.04
CA VAL A 437 0.13 39.67 6.40
C VAL A 437 -0.42 40.71 5.41
N SER A 438 -1.41 40.33 4.61
CA SER A 438 -2.10 41.24 3.68
C SER A 438 -2.78 42.39 4.40
N ILE A 439 -3.70 42.12 5.32
CA ILE A 439 -4.49 43.13 6.03
C ILE A 439 -3.58 44.03 6.88
N GLY A 440 -2.61 43.44 7.60
CA GLY A 440 -1.63 44.18 8.40
C GLY A 440 -0.81 45.17 7.55
N SER A 441 -0.41 44.77 6.34
CA SER A 441 0.20 45.69 5.36
C SER A 441 -0.74 46.85 5.03
N ARG A 442 -2.02 46.58 4.72
CA ARG A 442 -3.00 47.64 4.39
C ARG A 442 -3.20 48.62 5.55
N VAL A 443 -3.32 48.14 6.78
CA VAL A 443 -3.44 48.97 7.99
C VAL A 443 -2.18 49.81 8.21
N ALA A 444 -0.99 49.21 8.10
CA ALA A 444 0.27 49.94 8.21
C ALA A 444 0.39 51.05 7.15
N MET A 445 -0.03 50.81 5.90
CA MET A 445 -0.03 51.82 4.83
C MET A 445 -0.97 53.01 5.15
N LEU A 446 -2.17 52.73 5.64
CA LEU A 446 -3.18 53.76 5.93
C LEU A 446 -2.80 54.63 7.14
N ASN A 447 -2.10 54.03 8.11
CA ASN A 447 -1.56 54.70 9.28
C ASN A 447 -0.17 55.32 9.03
N ASN A 448 0.23 55.53 7.78
CA ASN A 448 1.54 56.11 7.46
C ASN A 448 1.59 57.60 7.84
N PRO A 449 2.43 57.98 8.83
CA PRO A 449 2.50 59.34 9.34
C PRO A 449 3.05 60.34 8.33
N TYR A 450 3.70 59.87 7.25
CA TYR A 450 4.27 60.71 6.23
C TYR A 450 3.25 61.22 5.20
N GLY A 451 2.03 60.66 5.13
CA GLY A 451 1.05 61.02 4.11
C GLY A 451 0.78 62.54 4.00
N ASN A 452 0.93 63.07 2.77
CA ASN A 452 0.62 64.44 2.37
C ASN A 452 1.38 65.53 3.16
N TYR A 453 2.71 65.59 2.99
CA TYR A 453 3.53 66.71 3.50
C TYR A 453 3.05 68.11 3.05
N ALA A 454 2.44 68.23 1.87
CA ALA A 454 1.92 69.49 1.34
C ALA A 454 0.77 70.07 2.19
N THR A 455 -0.15 69.22 2.65
CA THR A 455 -1.29 69.63 3.48
C THR A 455 -0.83 70.05 4.88
N LYS A 456 0.23 69.42 5.41
CA LYS A 456 0.84 69.84 6.68
C LYS A 456 1.43 71.25 6.62
N LEU A 457 2.04 71.66 5.52
CA LEU A 457 2.54 73.04 5.40
C LEU A 457 1.42 74.08 5.27
N SER A 458 0.31 73.76 4.60
CA SER A 458 -0.78 74.72 4.37
C SER A 458 -1.57 75.09 5.63
N GLN A 459 -1.59 74.20 6.63
CA GLN A 459 -2.33 74.39 7.90
C GLN A 459 -1.48 75.02 9.02
N ILE A 460 -0.18 75.24 8.83
CA ILE A 460 0.68 75.93 9.82
C ILE A 460 0.46 77.45 9.73
N ARG A 461 -0.66 77.90 10.31
CA ARG A 461 -0.88 79.30 10.70
C ARG A 461 -1.42 79.35 12.14
N PHE A 462 -0.48 79.38 13.08
CA PHE A 462 -0.63 79.86 14.47
C PHE A 462 -1.85 79.36 15.27
N ALA A 463 -1.74 78.17 15.86
CA ALA A 463 -2.50 77.80 17.06
C ALA A 463 -1.67 76.86 17.97
N THR A 464 -1.83 77.01 19.28
CA THR A 464 -1.11 76.27 20.33
C THR A 464 -1.83 74.99 20.74
N ASN A 465 -1.05 73.93 21.01
CA ASN A 465 -1.43 72.65 21.67
C ASN A 465 -2.52 71.78 20.99
N ASP A 466 -2.22 70.47 20.94
CA ASP A 466 -3.13 69.36 20.64
C ASP A 466 -3.78 69.25 19.24
N TYR A 467 -3.12 69.77 18.20
CA TYR A 467 -3.42 69.36 16.82
C TYR A 467 -2.50 68.22 16.35
N ARG A 468 -3.03 66.99 16.35
CA ARG A 468 -2.43 65.82 15.66
C ARG A 468 -3.26 65.53 14.42
N GLY A 469 -2.74 65.93 13.26
CA GLY A 469 -3.50 65.90 12.00
C GLY A 469 -3.81 64.47 11.53
N ASN A 470 -5.06 64.27 11.08
CA ASN A 470 -5.47 63.05 10.40
C ASN A 470 -4.65 62.87 9.12
N TYR A 471 -4.21 61.64 8.86
CA TYR A 471 -3.42 61.31 7.67
C TYR A 471 -4.35 61.19 6.46
N VAL A 472 -4.46 62.29 5.71
CA VAL A 472 -5.34 62.38 4.53
C VAL A 472 -4.60 61.86 3.30
N ASP A 473 -4.72 60.56 3.07
CA ASP A 473 -4.63 59.99 1.71
C ASP A 473 -5.88 60.44 0.93
N ASN A 474 -5.71 61.00 -0.27
CA ASN A 474 -6.83 61.57 -1.03
C ASN A 474 -7.75 60.50 -1.65
N TYR A 475 -7.33 59.24 -1.63
CA TYR A 475 -8.05 58.11 -2.19
C TYR A 475 -8.91 57.43 -1.11
N ASN A 476 -10.23 57.44 -1.31
CA ASN A 476 -11.16 56.82 -0.37
C ASN A 476 -11.30 55.31 -0.59
N ASN A 477 -10.92 54.78 -1.75
CA ASN A 477 -11.09 53.37 -2.10
C ASN A 477 -9.76 52.75 -2.56
N SER A 478 -9.66 51.44 -2.43
CA SER A 478 -8.62 50.69 -3.12
C SER A 478 -9.08 49.28 -3.47
N ILE A 479 -8.44 48.72 -4.50
CA ILE A 479 -8.47 47.31 -4.83
C ILE A 479 -7.05 46.76 -4.67
N TRP A 480 -6.94 45.53 -4.21
CA TRP A 480 -5.66 44.86 -4.03
C TRP A 480 -5.74 43.38 -4.39
N GLY A 481 -4.60 42.81 -4.78
CA GLY A 481 -4.46 41.39 -5.08
C GLY A 481 -3.12 40.86 -4.58
N ASN A 482 -3.07 39.62 -4.10
CA ASN A 482 -1.82 38.93 -3.73
C ASN A 482 -1.84 37.51 -4.27
N VAL A 483 -0.67 37.01 -4.67
CA VAL A 483 -0.40 35.57 -4.79
C VAL A 483 0.16 35.09 -3.45
N ILE A 484 -0.33 33.96 -2.97
CA ILE A 484 0.10 33.33 -1.72
C ILE A 484 0.74 31.97 -2.02
N GLY A 485 1.78 31.62 -1.27
CA GLY A 485 2.43 30.32 -1.30
C GLY A 485 2.88 29.94 0.11
N GLY A 486 2.81 28.67 0.47
CA GLY A 486 3.11 28.22 1.83
C GLY A 486 3.26 26.72 1.96
N ALA A 487 3.55 26.29 3.18
CA ALA A 487 3.65 24.88 3.54
C ALA A 487 3.03 24.62 4.92
N ASN A 488 2.30 23.53 5.01
CA ASN A 488 1.79 22.94 6.24
C ASN A 488 2.72 21.80 6.62
N ILE A 489 3.51 21.94 7.69
CA ILE A 489 4.45 20.91 8.13
C ILE A 489 3.90 20.29 9.42
N ILE A 490 3.61 19.00 9.37
CA ILE A 490 3.15 18.21 10.51
C ILE A 490 4.10 17.03 10.65
N ASP A 491 4.86 17.00 11.74
CA ASP A 491 5.83 15.95 12.08
C ASP A 491 6.90 15.61 11.02
N GLY A 492 7.10 16.50 10.04
CA GLY A 492 8.07 16.34 8.95
C GLY A 492 7.43 16.12 7.58
N ASP A 493 6.18 15.65 7.52
CA ASP A 493 5.40 15.66 6.28
C ASP A 493 4.96 17.08 5.95
N SER A 494 5.23 17.52 4.71
CA SER A 494 4.91 18.87 4.22
C SER A 494 3.85 18.84 3.14
N GLY A 495 2.69 19.42 3.42
CA GLY A 495 1.65 19.70 2.44
C GLY A 495 1.79 21.11 1.86
N ALA A 496 1.79 21.24 0.54
CA ALA A 496 1.93 22.54 -0.13
C ALA A 496 0.61 23.34 -0.09
N LEU A 497 0.73 24.68 -0.09
CA LEU A 497 -0.40 25.59 -0.30
C LEU A 497 -0.02 26.67 -1.31
N TYR A 498 -0.90 26.95 -2.26
CA TYR A 498 -0.74 28.04 -3.21
C TYR A 498 -2.10 28.60 -3.64
N GLY A 499 -2.15 29.90 -3.94
CA GLY A 499 -3.42 30.56 -4.22
C GLY A 499 -3.30 32.05 -4.53
N ALA A 500 -4.45 32.72 -4.54
CA ALA A 500 -4.54 34.16 -4.67
C ALA A 500 -5.69 34.74 -3.84
N THR A 501 -5.45 35.93 -3.30
CA THR A 501 -6.47 36.75 -2.63
C THR A 501 -6.69 38.03 -3.41
N ILE A 502 -7.95 38.37 -3.71
CA ILE A 502 -8.35 39.70 -4.19
C ILE A 502 -9.21 40.37 -3.12
N GLY A 503 -9.05 41.68 -2.94
CA GLY A 503 -9.85 42.43 -1.98
C GLY A 503 -10.03 43.89 -2.36
N MET A 504 -10.95 44.53 -1.67
CA MET A 504 -11.21 45.97 -1.74
C MET A 504 -11.35 46.54 -0.34
N ASP A 505 -10.83 47.73 -0.12
CA ASP A 505 -11.06 48.50 1.10
C ASP A 505 -11.51 49.92 0.80
N ARG A 506 -12.30 50.47 1.72
CA ARG A 506 -12.80 51.84 1.70
C ARG A 506 -12.58 52.50 3.05
N LYS A 507 -12.01 53.69 3.03
CA LYS A 507 -12.02 54.63 4.15
C LYS A 507 -13.43 55.23 4.24
N VAL A 508 -14.13 54.97 5.34
CA VAL A 508 -15.52 55.40 5.55
C VAL A 508 -15.55 56.82 6.15
N ASN A 509 -14.63 57.08 7.08
CA ASN A 509 -14.33 58.38 7.68
C ASN A 509 -12.85 58.37 8.11
N ASP A 510 -12.39 59.37 8.86
CA ASP A 510 -10.97 59.42 9.26
C ASP A 510 -10.52 58.30 10.22
N ASP A 511 -11.46 57.70 10.95
CA ASP A 511 -11.16 56.71 11.99
C ASP A 511 -11.41 55.25 11.54
N VAL A 512 -12.22 55.04 10.50
CA VAL A 512 -12.77 53.72 10.12
C VAL A 512 -12.48 53.36 8.67
N ILE A 513 -11.85 52.20 8.49
CA ILE A 513 -11.66 51.52 7.20
C ILE A 513 -12.44 50.20 7.24
N ILE A 514 -13.23 49.92 6.19
CA ILE A 514 -13.92 48.64 6.02
C ILE A 514 -13.44 48.03 4.70
N GLY A 515 -13.12 46.74 4.72
CA GLY A 515 -12.73 46.00 3.53
C GLY A 515 -13.36 44.61 3.46
N ALA A 516 -13.38 44.06 2.26
CA ALA A 516 -13.82 42.71 1.97
C ALA A 516 -12.84 42.04 1.00
N TYR A 517 -12.66 40.73 1.12
CA TYR A 517 -11.75 39.95 0.29
C TYR A 517 -12.30 38.57 -0.02
N PHE A 518 -11.77 38.00 -1.09
CA PHE A 518 -11.99 36.63 -1.52
C PHE A 518 -10.64 35.96 -1.77
N THR A 519 -10.42 34.81 -1.14
CA THR A 519 -9.23 33.97 -1.33
C THR A 519 -9.64 32.66 -1.99
N TYR A 520 -8.91 32.29 -3.04
CA TYR A 520 -8.83 30.92 -3.53
C TYR A 520 -7.46 30.34 -3.18
N ALA A 521 -7.41 29.15 -2.58
CA ALA A 521 -6.16 28.44 -2.32
C ALA A 521 -6.32 26.94 -2.50
N ASN A 522 -5.49 26.34 -3.34
CA ASN A 522 -5.32 24.89 -3.35
C ASN A 522 -4.35 24.50 -2.23
N ALA A 523 -4.67 23.45 -1.49
CA ALA A 523 -3.87 23.01 -0.37
C ALA A 523 -3.91 21.49 -0.18
N GLU A 524 -2.74 20.92 0.08
CA GLU A 524 -2.55 19.52 0.44
C GLU A 524 -2.21 19.41 1.93
N ILE A 525 -2.69 18.34 2.58
CA ILE A 525 -2.21 17.83 3.86
C ILE A 525 -1.82 16.38 3.65
N LYS A 526 -0.68 16.00 4.21
CA LYS A 526 -0.24 14.63 4.33
C LYS A 526 0.09 14.32 5.78
N ASP A 527 -0.36 13.17 6.25
CA ASP A 527 0.04 12.50 7.50
C ASP A 527 0.19 10.99 7.16
N ASN A 528 0.80 10.21 8.05
CA ASN A 528 1.27 8.84 7.82
C ASN A 528 0.32 7.91 7.03
N LEU A 529 -1.00 7.97 7.30
CA LEU A 529 -2.04 7.18 6.62
C LEU A 529 -3.09 8.03 5.89
N LEU A 530 -2.96 9.36 5.86
CA LEU A 530 -3.99 10.29 5.41
C LEU A 530 -3.42 11.29 4.41
N THR A 531 -4.01 11.37 3.22
CA THR A 531 -3.82 12.49 2.31
C THR A 531 -5.14 13.22 2.13
N GLN A 532 -5.15 14.55 2.27
CA GLN A 532 -6.27 15.40 1.90
C GLN A 532 -5.82 16.46 0.92
N LYS A 533 -6.53 16.59 -0.21
CA LYS A 533 -6.38 17.68 -1.17
C LYS A 533 -7.63 18.53 -1.13
N SER A 534 -7.48 19.85 -1.12
CA SER A 534 -8.61 20.76 -0.94
C SER A 534 -8.47 22.03 -1.76
N ASP A 535 -9.58 22.44 -2.36
CA ASP A 535 -9.75 23.78 -2.93
C ASP A 535 -10.46 24.65 -1.91
N ASN A 536 -9.88 25.79 -1.55
CA ASN A 536 -10.35 26.59 -0.42
C ASN A 536 -10.88 27.93 -0.91
N PHE A 537 -12.20 28.12 -0.78
CA PHE A 537 -12.89 29.35 -1.16
C PHE A 537 -13.29 30.12 0.10
N GLN A 538 -12.47 31.10 0.49
CA GLN A 538 -12.69 31.93 1.68
C GLN A 538 -13.19 33.32 1.28
N PHE A 539 -14.36 33.72 1.79
CA PHE A 539 -14.82 35.12 1.77
C PHE A 539 -14.65 35.73 3.16
N GLY A 540 -14.08 36.93 3.23
CA GLY A 540 -13.88 37.63 4.50
C GLY A 540 -14.13 39.12 4.43
N ALA A 541 -14.42 39.69 5.60
CA ALA A 541 -14.57 41.11 5.82
C ALA A 541 -13.69 41.53 6.99
N TYR A 542 -13.12 42.73 6.91
CA TYR A 542 -12.31 43.32 7.97
C TYR A 542 -12.66 44.78 8.19
N SER A 543 -12.40 45.25 9.40
CA SER A 543 -12.52 46.64 9.79
C SER A 543 -11.31 47.03 10.64
N ASN A 544 -10.78 48.23 10.38
CA ASN A 544 -9.79 48.88 11.23
C ASN A 544 -10.43 50.17 11.76
N ILE A 545 -10.45 50.32 13.09
CA ILE A 545 -11.22 51.32 13.82
C ILE A 545 -10.30 52.02 14.81
N HIS A 546 -10.17 53.33 14.69
CA HIS A 546 -9.50 54.16 15.69
C HIS A 546 -10.54 54.64 16.71
N ILE A 547 -10.48 54.10 17.94
CA ILE A 547 -11.35 54.54 19.05
C ILE A 547 -10.84 55.86 19.65
N SER A 548 -9.53 56.10 19.52
CA SER A 548 -8.87 57.36 19.81
C SER A 548 -7.59 57.46 18.97
N PRO A 549 -6.92 58.62 18.88
CA PRO A 549 -5.69 58.78 18.08
C PRO A 549 -4.52 57.86 18.45
N LYS A 550 -4.63 57.09 19.55
CA LYS A 550 -3.65 56.08 19.97
C LYS A 550 -4.24 54.69 20.24
N VAL A 551 -5.52 54.44 19.96
CA VAL A 551 -6.15 53.12 20.18
C VAL A 551 -6.73 52.61 18.87
N GLU A 552 -6.09 51.57 18.34
CA GLU A 552 -6.46 50.90 17.09
C GLU A 552 -7.11 49.55 17.41
N VAL A 553 -8.29 49.30 16.85
CA VAL A 553 -9.01 48.03 16.94
C VAL A 553 -9.15 47.43 15.55
N ASN A 554 -8.70 46.19 15.40
CA ASN A 554 -8.86 45.40 14.18
C ASN A 554 -9.91 44.32 14.44
N VAL A 555 -10.88 44.22 13.53
CA VAL A 555 -11.88 43.15 13.52
C VAL A 555 -11.84 42.47 12.16
N LYS A 556 -11.82 41.14 12.13
CA LYS A 556 -11.89 40.34 10.90
C LYS A 556 -12.81 39.15 11.11
N ALA A 557 -13.69 38.93 10.14
CA ALA A 557 -14.59 37.79 10.06
C ALA A 557 -14.43 37.09 8.70
N TYR A 558 -14.50 35.77 8.65
CA TYR A 558 -14.51 35.03 7.40
C TYR A 558 -15.43 33.80 7.45
N ALA A 559 -15.89 33.39 6.28
CA ALA A 559 -16.54 32.11 6.03
C ALA A 559 -15.83 31.43 4.84
N GLN A 560 -15.66 30.11 4.92
CA GLN A 560 -14.94 29.33 3.92
C GLN A 560 -15.67 28.02 3.63
N ILE A 561 -15.67 27.63 2.36
CA ILE A 561 -16.07 26.30 1.92
C ILE A 561 -14.87 25.66 1.25
N SER A 562 -14.62 24.39 1.59
CA SER A 562 -13.49 23.63 1.09
C SER A 562 -13.94 22.25 0.60
N PRO A 563 -14.26 22.09 -0.69
CA PRO A 563 -14.23 20.78 -1.36
C PRO A 563 -12.91 20.09 -1.01
N THR A 564 -13.01 18.85 -0.54
CA THR A 564 -11.89 18.06 -0.04
C THR A 564 -12.01 16.65 -0.57
N ASP A 565 -10.96 16.19 -1.25
CA ASP A 565 -10.75 14.81 -1.65
C ASP A 565 -9.83 14.18 -0.60
N GLN A 566 -10.21 13.03 -0.06
CA GLN A 566 -9.50 12.36 1.04
C GLN A 566 -9.14 10.93 0.67
N ASP A 567 -7.87 10.57 0.79
CA ASP A 567 -7.35 9.20 0.67
C ASP A 567 -6.83 8.70 2.03
N ILE A 568 -7.24 7.49 2.43
CA ILE A 568 -6.79 6.80 3.64
C ILE A 568 -6.13 5.48 3.26
N VAL A 569 -4.86 5.29 3.61
CA VAL A 569 -4.13 4.04 3.39
C VAL A 569 -4.49 3.02 4.46
N ASN A 570 -4.92 1.84 4.03
CA ASN A 570 -5.11 0.66 4.88
C ASN A 570 -3.99 -0.35 4.55
N ARG A 571 -2.99 -0.44 5.42
CA ARG A 571 -1.83 -1.31 5.25
C ARG A 571 -2.21 -2.77 5.44
N GLY A 572 -3.12 -3.05 6.38
CA GLY A 572 -3.62 -4.41 6.64
C GLY A 572 -4.29 -5.08 5.44
N PHE A 573 -4.97 -4.31 4.57
CA PHE A 573 -5.52 -4.81 3.30
C PHE A 573 -4.71 -4.43 2.06
N ASN A 574 -3.62 -3.68 2.21
CA ASN A 574 -2.85 -3.08 1.11
C ASN A 574 -3.73 -2.31 0.09
N THR A 575 -4.68 -1.51 0.61
CA THR A 575 -5.61 -0.70 -0.19
C THR A 575 -5.64 0.76 0.25
N THR A 576 -6.33 1.59 -0.53
CA THR A 576 -6.63 2.99 -0.18
C THR A 576 -8.14 3.20 -0.27
N ASN A 577 -8.70 3.84 0.74
CA ASN A 577 -10.11 4.22 0.79
C ASN A 577 -10.24 5.71 0.48
N SER A 578 -11.12 6.08 -0.43
CA SER A 578 -11.31 7.47 -0.89
C SER A 578 -12.66 8.05 -0.47
N ALA A 579 -12.72 9.34 -0.15
CA ALA A 579 -13.95 10.05 0.21
C ALA A 579 -13.91 11.53 -0.21
N ASP A 580 -15.03 12.03 -0.74
CA ASP A 580 -15.16 13.42 -1.20
C ASP A 580 -16.19 14.15 -0.34
N PHE A 581 -15.85 15.33 0.20
CA PHE A 581 -16.76 16.11 1.03
C PHE A 581 -16.45 17.62 1.08
N ASN A 582 -17.48 18.41 1.39
CA ASN A 582 -17.40 19.86 1.46
C ASN A 582 -17.29 20.35 2.91
N ARG A 583 -16.07 20.63 3.36
CA ARG A 583 -15.80 21.18 4.69
C ARG A 583 -16.23 22.66 4.75
N LYS A 584 -16.58 23.13 5.94
CA LYS A 584 -16.98 24.53 6.18
C LYS A 584 -16.22 25.10 7.36
N PHE A 585 -15.77 26.34 7.25
CA PHE A 585 -15.12 27.05 8.34
C PHE A 585 -15.69 28.45 8.51
N LEU A 586 -15.67 28.93 9.75
CA LEU A 586 -15.97 30.30 10.10
C LEU A 586 -14.94 30.77 11.13
N GLY A 587 -14.45 31.99 10.98
CA GLY A 587 -13.54 32.59 11.94
C GLY A 587 -13.92 34.03 12.23
N LEU A 588 -13.83 34.40 13.51
CA LEU A 588 -14.00 35.75 14.02
C LEU A 588 -12.76 36.11 14.83
N SER A 589 -12.25 37.31 14.65
CA SER A 589 -11.04 37.79 15.30
C SER A 589 -11.17 39.26 15.62
N ALA A 590 -10.79 39.66 16.83
CA ALA A 590 -10.77 41.04 17.26
C ALA A 590 -9.52 41.29 18.13
N ASN A 591 -8.70 42.27 17.76
CA ASN A 591 -7.60 42.74 18.61
C ASN A 591 -7.64 44.26 18.78
N MET A 592 -7.11 44.71 19.90
CA MET A 592 -7.05 46.10 20.32
C MET A 592 -5.63 46.40 20.81
N GLY A 593 -5.04 47.47 20.27
CA GLY A 593 -3.68 47.88 20.60
C GLY A 593 -3.53 49.37 20.86
N TYR A 594 -2.57 49.71 21.71
CA TYR A 594 -2.21 51.10 22.01
C TYR A 594 -0.96 51.49 21.24
N ILE A 595 -1.00 52.60 20.51
CA ILE A 595 0.07 53.06 19.64
C ILE A 595 1.02 53.98 20.41
N PHE A 596 2.28 53.54 20.55
CA PHE A 596 3.40 54.36 21.00
C PHE A 596 4.16 54.92 19.80
N ASP A 597 4.16 56.24 19.66
CA ASP A 597 4.88 57.02 18.68
C ASP A 597 6.20 57.56 19.26
N PHE A 598 7.33 57.14 18.69
CA PHE A 598 8.66 57.58 19.10
C PHE A 598 9.22 58.66 18.16
N SER A 599 10.34 59.27 18.55
CA SER A 599 10.93 60.48 17.96
C SER A 599 10.87 60.57 16.42
N ASN A 600 10.52 61.76 15.91
CA ASN A 600 10.32 62.10 14.50
C ASN A 600 9.14 61.39 13.79
N ASN A 601 8.25 60.70 14.52
CA ASN A 601 7.08 60.00 13.95
C ASN A 601 7.46 59.02 12.83
N THR A 602 8.52 58.23 13.02
CA THR A 602 8.98 57.24 12.02
C THR A 602 8.91 55.79 12.50
N LEU A 603 8.89 55.58 13.82
CA LEU A 603 8.83 54.28 14.47
C LEU A 603 7.61 54.23 15.40
N PHE A 604 6.78 53.21 15.20
CA PHE A 604 5.54 52.98 15.92
C PHE A 604 5.59 51.60 16.54
N ILE A 605 5.24 51.50 17.82
CA ILE A 605 5.12 50.22 18.53
C ILE A 605 3.69 50.13 19.06
N LYS A 606 2.99 49.07 18.65
CA LYS A 606 1.61 48.79 19.02
C LYS A 606 1.53 47.44 19.75
N PRO A 607 1.77 47.36 21.07
CA PRO A 607 1.32 46.21 21.84
C PRO A 607 -0.20 46.06 21.72
N PHE A 608 -0.67 44.83 21.58
CA PHE A 608 -2.09 44.51 21.45
C PHE A 608 -2.46 43.23 22.20
N ALA A 609 -3.74 43.15 22.55
CA ALA A 609 -4.40 41.95 23.03
C ALA A 609 -5.61 41.67 22.14
N GLY A 610 -5.94 40.40 21.94
CA GLY A 610 -7.07 40.00 21.11
C GLY A 610 -7.68 38.68 21.51
N ALA A 611 -8.85 38.40 20.92
CA ALA A 611 -9.56 37.14 21.03
C ALA A 611 -10.00 36.68 19.65
N ASN A 612 -9.90 35.37 19.41
CA ASN A 612 -10.36 34.73 18.19
C ASN A 612 -11.33 33.60 18.53
N TYR A 613 -12.34 33.43 17.70
CA TYR A 613 -13.24 32.29 17.69
C TYR A 613 -13.14 31.62 16.33
N TYR A 614 -13.00 30.30 16.32
CA TYR A 614 -12.96 29.50 15.10
C TYR A 614 -13.96 28.34 15.21
N TYR A 615 -14.68 28.12 14.12
CA TYR A 615 -15.60 27.01 13.93
C TYR A 615 -15.19 26.22 12.68
N ALA A 616 -15.13 24.91 12.81
CA ALA A 616 -14.94 23.98 11.71
C ALA A 616 -16.09 22.97 11.69
N HIS A 617 -16.53 22.59 10.50
CA HIS A 617 -17.52 21.54 10.30
C HIS A 617 -17.18 20.69 9.09
N THR A 618 -17.04 19.39 9.34
CA THR A 618 -16.92 18.36 8.32
C THR A 618 -18.25 17.59 8.31
N PRO A 619 -18.97 17.54 7.17
CA PRO A 619 -20.24 16.82 7.08
C PRO A 619 -20.00 15.30 7.20
N SER A 620 -21.07 14.53 7.39
CA SER A 620 -20.99 13.08 7.25
C SER A 620 -20.59 12.69 5.82
N TYR A 621 -19.72 11.71 5.68
CA TYR A 621 -19.24 11.23 4.39
C TYR A 621 -19.13 9.70 4.39
N LYS A 622 -19.06 9.12 3.20
CA LYS A 622 -18.82 7.68 3.00
C LYS A 622 -17.49 7.49 2.31
N GLU A 623 -16.68 6.57 2.82
CA GLU A 623 -15.49 6.08 2.14
C GLU A 623 -15.83 4.98 1.14
N ASN A 624 -15.17 5.02 -0.02
CA ASN A 624 -15.21 3.99 -1.04
C ASN A 624 -13.90 3.19 -0.97
N GLY A 625 -14.00 1.86 -0.96
CA GLY A 625 -12.84 0.96 -0.84
C GLY A 625 -13.15 -0.24 0.05
N ILE A 626 -12.15 -1.12 0.24
CA ILE A 626 -12.29 -2.27 1.16
C ILE A 626 -12.45 -1.75 2.58
N ALA A 627 -13.42 -2.28 3.32
CA ALA A 627 -13.79 -1.78 4.65
C ALA A 627 -14.14 -0.26 4.65
N GLY A 628 -14.75 0.24 3.57
CA GLY A 628 -15.21 1.62 3.46
C GLY A 628 -16.20 2.00 4.57
N LYS A 629 -15.86 3.05 5.34
CA LYS A 629 -16.61 3.48 6.52
C LYS A 629 -17.63 4.56 6.16
N ASP A 630 -18.82 4.49 6.78
CA ASP A 630 -19.77 5.61 6.85
C ASP A 630 -19.41 6.44 8.10
N VAL A 631 -18.91 7.66 7.90
CA VAL A 631 -18.36 8.53 8.96
C VAL A 631 -19.36 9.64 9.29
N ASN A 632 -19.62 9.85 10.58
CA ASN A 632 -20.54 10.88 11.05
C ASN A 632 -19.96 12.29 10.87
N SER A 633 -20.84 13.29 10.80
CA SER A 633 -20.43 14.70 10.79
C SER A 633 -19.71 15.06 12.09
N ALA A 634 -18.61 15.80 11.99
CA ALA A 634 -17.83 16.29 13.11
C ALA A 634 -17.65 17.81 13.03
N SER A 635 -17.85 18.48 14.15
CA SER A 635 -17.62 19.91 14.33
C SER A 635 -16.50 20.16 15.33
N ASN A 636 -15.83 21.31 15.22
CA ASN A 636 -14.88 21.79 16.23
C ASN A 636 -15.14 23.27 16.53
N ASN A 637 -15.10 23.60 17.81
CA ASN A 637 -15.27 24.96 18.33
C ASN A 637 -14.04 25.34 19.15
N SER A 638 -13.35 26.40 18.72
CA SER A 638 -12.13 26.90 19.35
C SER A 638 -12.27 28.36 19.75
N ILE A 639 -11.76 28.72 20.92
CA ILE A 639 -11.53 30.11 21.33
C ILE A 639 -10.05 30.26 21.70
N SER A 640 -9.38 31.24 21.10
CA SER A 640 -8.02 31.62 21.46
C SER A 640 -7.93 33.07 21.95
N LEU A 641 -6.92 33.35 22.78
CA LEU A 641 -6.51 34.68 23.17
C LEU A 641 -5.13 34.95 22.59
N GLU A 642 -4.92 36.14 22.04
CA GLU A 642 -3.62 36.56 21.49
C GLU A 642 -3.04 37.76 22.24
N LEU A 643 -1.72 37.74 22.41
CA LEU A 643 -0.93 38.85 22.93
C LEU A 643 0.27 39.05 22.01
N GLY A 644 0.50 40.29 21.57
CA GLY A 644 1.61 40.58 20.66
C GLY A 644 2.02 42.04 20.66
N ALA A 645 3.03 42.35 19.86
CA ALA A 645 3.45 43.71 19.60
C ALA A 645 3.79 43.87 18.13
N GLU A 646 3.22 44.88 17.49
CA GLU A 646 3.53 45.24 16.12
C GLU A 646 4.47 46.44 16.09
N PHE A 647 5.59 46.29 15.40
CA PHE A 647 6.61 47.32 15.24
C PHE A 647 6.57 47.78 13.78
N ARG A 648 6.12 49.01 13.51
CA ARG A 648 6.07 49.61 12.17
C ARG A 648 7.18 50.65 12.04
N LYS A 649 7.99 50.57 10.99
CA LYS A 649 8.97 51.59 10.61
C LYS A 649 8.63 52.15 9.24
N TYR A 650 8.42 53.46 9.19
CA TYR A 650 8.12 54.21 7.98
C TYR A 650 9.40 54.86 7.45
N MET A 651 9.68 54.67 6.16
CA MET A 651 10.82 55.26 5.45
C MET A 651 10.42 56.46 4.57
N SER A 652 9.15 56.55 4.16
CA SER A 652 8.60 57.64 3.32
C SER A 652 7.07 57.68 3.41
N GLU A 653 6.41 58.57 2.64
CA GLU A 653 4.94 58.59 2.45
C GLU A 653 4.35 57.24 2.01
N THR A 654 5.17 56.35 1.45
CA THR A 654 4.71 55.16 0.72
C THR A 654 5.52 53.88 0.97
N SER A 655 6.65 53.97 1.69
CA SER A 655 7.51 52.81 1.99
C SER A 655 7.56 52.55 3.49
N TYR A 656 7.25 51.32 3.90
CA TYR A 656 7.30 50.89 5.29
C TYR A 656 7.65 49.40 5.41
N LEU A 657 8.13 49.04 6.59
CA LEU A 657 8.33 47.67 7.07
C LEU A 657 7.57 47.51 8.39
N PHE A 658 6.91 46.37 8.59
CA PHE A 658 6.37 45.99 9.88
C PHE A 658 6.76 44.55 10.26
N ILE A 659 6.85 44.32 11.56
CA ILE A 659 7.10 43.01 12.16
C ILE A 659 6.18 42.85 13.37
N THR A 660 5.50 41.71 13.46
CA THR A 660 4.47 41.42 14.45
C THR A 660 4.70 40.03 15.07
N PRO A 661 5.56 39.92 16.09
CA PRO A 661 5.55 38.78 17.00
C PRO A 661 4.27 38.76 17.85
N LYS A 662 3.62 37.59 17.94
CA LYS A 662 2.50 37.33 18.86
C LYS A 662 2.51 35.90 19.39
N ILE A 663 1.89 35.70 20.54
CA ILE A 663 1.58 34.37 21.11
C ILE A 663 0.06 34.21 21.10
N GLU A 664 -0.41 33.08 20.61
CA GLU A 664 -1.83 32.69 20.59
C GLU A 664 -2.03 31.47 21.49
N GLN A 665 -2.88 31.59 22.51
CA GLN A 665 -3.24 30.52 23.44
C GLN A 665 -4.70 30.10 23.22
N TYR A 666 -4.94 28.85 22.85
CA TYR A 666 -6.30 28.29 22.83
C TYR A 666 -6.76 28.07 24.28
N VAL A 667 -7.88 28.68 24.65
CA VAL A 667 -8.51 28.57 25.98
C VAL A 667 -9.69 27.60 25.98
N MET A 668 -10.30 27.39 24.81
CA MET A 668 -11.30 26.37 24.51
C MET A 668 -10.91 25.72 23.17
N ASN A 669 -11.02 24.41 23.08
CA ASN A 669 -10.85 23.62 21.86
C ASN A 669 -11.67 22.34 22.07
N ASN A 670 -12.87 22.28 21.52
CA ASN A 670 -13.80 21.18 21.71
C ASN A 670 -14.15 20.63 20.32
N GLY A 671 -13.65 19.44 19.98
CA GLY A 671 -14.03 18.69 18.79
C GLY A 671 -15.01 17.56 19.11
N ASP A 672 -15.88 17.24 18.16
CA ASP A 672 -16.65 16.00 18.22
C ASP A 672 -15.71 14.79 18.04
N ASP A 673 -15.94 13.72 18.80
CA ASP A 673 -15.23 12.45 18.65
C ASP A 673 -15.39 11.89 17.23
N TYR A 674 -14.37 11.18 16.71
CA TYR A 674 -14.49 10.45 15.47
C TYR A 674 -15.41 9.24 15.69
N VAL A 675 -16.59 9.26 15.05
CA VAL A 675 -17.58 8.18 15.08
C VAL A 675 -17.83 7.71 13.66
N ALA A 676 -17.68 6.42 13.44
CA ALA A 676 -17.91 5.78 12.15
C ALA A 676 -18.60 4.43 12.32
N SER A 677 -19.21 3.95 11.24
CA SER A 677 -19.72 2.59 11.13
C SER A 677 -19.20 1.92 9.87
N LEU A 678 -19.09 0.59 9.90
CA LEU A 678 -18.79 -0.22 8.73
C LEU A 678 -20.05 -1.01 8.36
N ASN A 679 -20.66 -0.68 7.23
CA ASN A 679 -21.92 -1.28 6.76
C ASN A 679 -23.02 -1.31 7.85
N GLY A 680 -23.15 -0.21 8.60
CA GLY A 680 -24.12 -0.06 9.70
C GLY A 680 -23.68 -0.62 11.06
N VAL A 681 -22.56 -1.36 11.14
CA VAL A 681 -21.97 -1.78 12.42
C VAL A 681 -21.17 -0.62 13.00
N ALA A 682 -21.62 -0.05 14.12
CA ALA A 682 -20.90 1.01 14.81
C ALA A 682 -19.51 0.51 15.28
N LEU A 683 -18.46 1.23 14.89
CA LEU A 683 -17.11 1.01 15.39
C LEU A 683 -16.91 1.80 16.70
N PRO A 684 -16.04 1.33 17.62
CA PRO A 684 -15.69 2.09 18.81
C PRO A 684 -15.17 3.50 18.46
N SER A 685 -15.69 4.53 19.13
CA SER A 685 -15.32 5.92 18.83
C SER A 685 -13.88 6.24 19.21
N VAL A 686 -13.23 7.06 18.39
CA VAL A 686 -11.87 7.55 18.65
C VAL A 686 -11.97 9.00 19.11
N LYS A 687 -11.46 9.28 20.31
CA LYS A 687 -11.66 10.58 20.96
C LYS A 687 -10.97 11.74 20.23
N SER A 688 -11.62 12.89 20.23
CA SER A 688 -11.02 14.16 19.79
C SER A 688 -9.83 14.55 20.67
N ASP A 689 -8.77 15.11 20.08
CA ASP A 689 -7.68 15.74 20.86
C ASP A 689 -8.00 17.19 21.23
N ASP A 690 -8.84 17.35 22.25
CA ASP A 690 -9.27 18.63 22.83
C ASP A 690 -8.16 19.40 23.59
N LYS A 691 -6.88 19.09 23.32
CA LYS A 691 -5.74 19.80 23.89
C LYS A 691 -5.78 21.28 23.54
N LYS A 692 -5.40 22.08 24.55
CA LYS A 692 -5.26 23.53 24.46
C LYS A 692 -3.89 23.89 23.91
N LYS A 693 -3.84 24.14 22.59
CA LYS A 693 -2.61 24.46 21.85
C LYS A 693 -2.12 25.89 22.13
N THR A 694 -0.82 26.08 22.13
CA THR A 694 -0.17 27.39 22.23
C THR A 694 0.73 27.58 21.01
N TYR A 695 0.56 28.66 20.27
CA TYR A 695 1.37 28.96 19.09
C TYR A 695 2.15 30.26 19.27
N GLY A 696 3.43 30.24 18.88
CA GLY A 696 4.21 31.43 18.61
C GLY A 696 4.04 31.80 17.14
N GLN A 697 3.84 33.09 16.86
CA GLN A 697 3.67 33.60 15.51
C GLN A 697 4.56 34.80 15.26
N ILE A 698 5.06 34.90 14.04
CA ILE A 698 5.81 36.05 13.56
C ILE A 698 5.33 36.38 12.15
N ILE A 699 4.90 37.62 11.95
CA ILE A 699 4.55 38.19 10.65
C ILE A 699 5.56 39.28 10.33
N ILE A 700 6.06 39.31 9.09
CA ILE A 700 6.94 40.35 8.57
C ILE A 700 6.38 40.78 7.22
N GLY A 701 6.19 42.08 7.00
CA GLY A 701 5.71 42.58 5.73
C GLY A 701 6.18 44.00 5.42
N GLY A 702 6.14 44.37 4.15
CA GLY A 702 6.53 45.70 3.70
C GLY A 702 5.94 46.06 2.34
N ASN A 703 6.04 47.33 1.99
CA ASN A 703 5.44 47.89 0.78
C ASN A 703 6.39 48.90 0.13
N VAL A 704 6.37 48.92 -1.20
CA VAL A 704 7.15 49.82 -2.06
C VAL A 704 6.23 50.28 -3.18
N ASN A 705 6.10 51.59 -3.40
CA ASN A 705 5.30 52.12 -4.50
C ASN A 705 6.01 51.97 -5.86
N ILE A 706 5.23 51.76 -6.92
CA ILE A 706 5.67 51.99 -8.31
C ILE A 706 5.30 53.41 -8.75
N ASN A 707 4.12 53.90 -8.37
CA ASN A 707 3.66 55.28 -8.62
C ASN A 707 2.67 55.72 -7.52
N GLU A 708 1.98 56.86 -7.69
CA GLU A 708 1.04 57.38 -6.67
C GLU A 708 -0.18 56.49 -6.42
N GLN A 709 -0.67 55.79 -7.45
CA GLN A 709 -1.86 54.94 -7.38
C GLN A 709 -1.51 53.47 -7.12
N PHE A 710 -0.34 53.01 -7.58
CA PHE A 710 0.05 51.60 -7.59
C PHE A 710 1.22 51.29 -6.66
N SER A 711 1.04 50.29 -5.78
CA SER A 711 2.10 49.80 -4.89
C SER A 711 2.22 48.27 -4.88
N LEU A 712 3.43 47.78 -4.60
CA LEU A 712 3.75 46.37 -4.41
C LEU A 712 3.98 46.08 -2.93
N ASN A 713 3.38 45.01 -2.41
CA ASN A 713 3.68 44.51 -1.08
C ASN A 713 4.25 43.10 -1.12
N ALA A 714 5.13 42.80 -0.18
CA ALA A 714 5.64 41.47 0.06
C ALA A 714 5.63 41.19 1.56
N GLY A 715 5.48 39.93 1.94
CA GLY A 715 5.57 39.54 3.34
C GLY A 715 5.60 38.04 3.53
N ILE A 716 6.01 37.64 4.72
CA ILE A 716 6.10 36.26 5.18
C ILE A 716 5.48 36.15 6.58
N GLY A 717 4.91 35.00 6.88
CA GLY A 717 4.39 34.69 8.20
C GLY A 717 4.69 33.25 8.58
N ALA A 718 5.00 33.02 9.85
CA ALA A 718 5.20 31.70 10.41
C ALA A 718 4.41 31.54 11.72
N LYS A 719 3.77 30.39 11.90
CA LYS A 719 3.05 29.97 13.11
C LYS A 719 3.59 28.60 13.53
N GLN A 720 4.12 28.53 14.75
CA GLN A 720 4.82 27.37 15.31
C GLN A 720 4.14 26.94 16.61
N ILE A 721 3.83 25.65 16.77
CA ILE A 721 3.36 25.13 18.06
C ILE A 721 4.48 25.19 19.11
N LEU A 722 4.16 25.73 20.28
CA LEU A 722 5.05 25.85 21.44
C LEU A 722 4.67 24.87 22.56
N ALA A 723 3.36 24.66 22.77
CA ALA A 723 2.82 23.76 23.78
C ALA A 723 1.46 23.17 23.36
N GLY A 724 1.03 22.10 24.03
CA GLY A 724 -0.23 21.41 23.74
C GLY A 724 -0.17 20.47 22.52
N LYS A 725 1.00 19.90 22.20
CA LYS A 725 1.19 19.02 21.04
C LYS A 725 0.25 17.81 21.04
N THR A 726 -0.31 17.50 19.88
CA THR A 726 -1.00 16.24 19.63
C THR A 726 0.03 15.14 19.36
N ASP A 727 -0.05 14.03 20.09
CA ASP A 727 0.80 12.84 19.93
C ASP A 727 2.31 13.11 19.80
N GLY A 728 2.80 14.18 20.43
CA GLY A 728 4.19 14.64 20.36
C GLY A 728 4.56 15.40 19.08
N LYS A 729 3.72 15.36 18.04
CA LYS A 729 3.95 15.94 16.72
C LYS A 729 4.20 17.44 16.78
N ASN A 730 5.15 17.90 15.96
CA ASN A 730 5.37 19.34 15.73
C ASN A 730 4.46 19.84 14.61
N GLU A 731 3.88 21.03 14.79
CA GLU A 731 3.10 21.76 13.80
C GLU A 731 3.79 23.08 13.47
N THR A 732 4.10 23.28 12.18
CA THR A 732 4.68 24.52 11.65
C THR A 732 3.93 24.93 10.39
N TYR A 733 3.41 26.15 10.37
CA TYR A 733 2.67 26.72 9.26
C TYR A 733 3.44 27.94 8.75
N VAL A 734 3.84 27.93 7.48
CA VAL A 734 4.59 29.03 6.86
C VAL A 734 3.89 29.51 5.61
N SER A 735 3.82 30.83 5.45
CA SER A 735 3.35 31.46 4.23
C SER A 735 4.26 32.60 3.80
N GLY A 736 4.31 32.82 2.49
CA GLY A 736 4.87 33.98 1.83
C GLY A 736 3.86 34.52 0.82
N GLN A 737 3.88 35.82 0.60
CA GLN A 737 3.01 36.47 -0.37
C GLN A 737 3.68 37.65 -1.06
N VAL A 738 3.28 37.86 -2.31
CA VAL A 738 3.61 39.06 -3.10
C VAL A 738 2.33 39.55 -3.74
N GLY A 739 2.10 40.86 -3.70
CA GLY A 739 0.87 41.45 -4.21
C GLY A 739 1.00 42.90 -4.60
N PHE A 740 -0.10 43.44 -5.08
CA PHE A 740 -0.26 44.80 -5.54
C PHE A 740 -1.50 45.47 -4.92
N LYS A 741 -1.51 46.80 -4.93
CA LYS A 741 -2.65 47.63 -4.57
C LYS A 741 -2.78 48.79 -5.56
N TYR A 742 -4.02 49.12 -5.91
CA TYR A 742 -4.41 50.26 -6.73
C TYR A 742 -5.42 51.14 -5.96
N LYS A 743 -5.12 52.44 -5.82
CA LYS A 743 -5.93 53.43 -5.08
C LYS A 743 -6.74 54.32 -6.04
N PHE A 744 -7.99 54.67 -5.68
CA PHE A 744 -8.87 55.55 -6.45
C PHE A 744 -10.00 56.24 -5.63
#